data_AF-A0A6V7NW94-F1
#
_entry.id   AF-A0A6V7NW94-F1
#
_cell.length_a   1.000
_cell.length_b   1.000
_cell.length_c   1.000
_cell.angle_alpha   90.00
_cell.angle_beta   90.00
_cell.angle_gamma   90.00
#
_symmetry.space_group_name_H-M   'P 1'
#
loop_
_entity.id
_entity.type
_entity.pdbx_description
1 polymer ?
#
loop_
_entity_poly.entity_id
_entity_poly.type
_entity_poly.pdbx_seq_one_letter_code
_entity_poly.pdbx_strand_id
1 'polypeptide(L)'
;MSLTSPGTCESEPDEDVVNRISQEAVEELTFDHNSESSKGIIGLCSDATAGLFYAYDENSIFQVSVHDEGRDMWQVYLDMKEYASALSHCRNPSQRDQVYLVQADLAFSSKDYYRAASFYAKINYVLSFEEISLKFITVGEQDALRTFLLRKLDNLMKDDKSQITMISTWATELYLDKVALLINRLLLEDDTSKIANTVSDQGMSEYQSIVKEFRAFLSDNKDVLDEATTMRLLESYGRVEELVYFAGLKEKYEIVVHHYIQQGEAKRALEVLQRRNVPIDLQYKFAPDLISLDAYETVESWMNTGNLNPRKLIPAMMRYASEPHAKNETHEVIKYLEFCVKKLHNEDSGVHNLLLSLYAKQEDETQLLQFLDSKFGKGQTNGPDFFYDPKYALRLCLKEKRMRACVRIYSMMSMHEEAVALALQVDPELAKAEADKVEDDEDLRKKLWLMIAKHVIEQEKGVKRENIRKAIAFLAETGDLLKIEDILPFFPDFVLIDDFKEEICKSLKDYNNQIEILKQEMNDATRGADNIRSDISALAQRYAVIDREEECGVCKRKILTAGALQQIGRGYTSMASMVPFYIFPCGHAFHAQCLIAHVTRCTSQSQAEYILNLQKQLSLLVSKAQKGTGGSGHDDPVTSTTSIDKLRSQLDDAVASECPFCGDLMIREISLPFIAPEEAEQMTSWEIRPQVSSAQKILP
;
A
#
# COMPACT_ATOMS: atom_id res chain seq x y z
N MET A 1 27.30 48.81 67.00
CA MET A 1 27.93 50.14 66.79
C MET A 1 28.72 50.57 68.02
N SER A 2 29.46 51.70 67.96
CA SER A 2 29.99 52.43 69.13
C SER A 2 29.48 53.87 69.05
N LEU A 3 28.77 54.34 70.07
CA LEU A 3 28.31 55.72 70.20
C LEU A 3 29.41 56.54 70.88
N THR A 4 29.75 57.71 70.35
CA THR A 4 30.73 58.62 70.93
C THR A 4 30.13 60.01 71.04
N SER A 5 30.10 60.57 72.26
CA SER A 5 29.74 61.96 72.50
C SER A 5 30.94 62.89 72.21
N PRO A 6 30.75 64.02 71.50
CA PRO A 6 31.78 65.03 71.41
C PRO A 6 31.87 65.80 72.74
N GLY A 7 33.11 66.03 73.19
CA GLY A 7 33.39 66.75 74.43
C GLY A 7 32.94 68.21 74.38
N THR A 8 32.20 68.60 75.42
CA THR A 8 32.03 69.95 75.98
C THR A 8 32.28 71.15 75.06
N CYS A 9 31.21 71.72 74.50
CA CYS A 9 30.95 73.17 74.37
C CYS A 9 29.47 73.37 74.00
N GLU A 10 28.88 74.48 74.45
CA GLU A 10 27.45 74.83 74.33
C GLU A 10 26.95 74.84 72.86
N SER A 11 26.37 73.73 72.43
CA SER A 11 25.47 73.61 71.28
C SER A 11 24.71 72.28 71.43
N GLU A 12 23.48 72.23 70.92
CA GLU A 12 22.53 71.11 71.02
C GLU A 12 23.22 69.73 70.87
N PRO A 13 22.91 68.73 71.71
CA PRO A 13 23.51 67.41 71.59
C PRO A 13 22.89 66.68 70.40
N ASP A 14 23.46 66.89 69.22
CA ASP A 14 23.24 66.01 68.08
C ASP A 14 24.03 64.71 68.33
N GLU A 15 23.34 63.57 68.35
CA GLU A 15 23.93 62.25 68.59
C GLU A 15 24.11 61.49 67.27
N ASP A 16 25.37 61.28 66.88
CA ASP A 16 25.75 60.57 65.67
C ASP A 16 25.81 59.04 65.87
N VAL A 17 25.02 58.31 65.09
CA VAL A 17 25.09 56.85 65.02
C VAL A 17 26.20 56.44 64.04
N VAL A 18 27.35 56.03 64.58
CA VAL A 18 28.54 55.69 63.76
C VAL A 18 28.58 54.20 63.41
N ASN A 19 28.75 53.89 62.12
CA ASN A 19 28.95 52.51 61.66
C ASN A 19 30.35 52.03 62.05
N ARG A 20 30.42 50.84 62.68
CA ARG A 20 31.67 50.27 63.21
C ARG A 20 32.69 49.89 62.11
N ILE A 21 32.25 49.74 60.87
CA ILE A 21 33.08 49.30 59.74
C ILE A 21 33.61 50.49 58.94
N SER A 22 32.80 51.52 58.68
CA SER A 22 33.25 52.74 57.99
C SER A 22 33.79 53.84 58.90
N GLN A 23 33.45 53.82 60.20
CA GLN A 23 33.68 54.92 61.14
C GLN A 23 33.02 56.25 60.73
N GLU A 24 32.04 56.21 59.82
CA GLU A 24 31.26 57.38 59.40
C GLU A 24 29.89 57.38 60.07
N ALA A 25 29.37 58.58 60.35
CA ALA A 25 28.03 58.78 60.91
C ALA A 25 26.97 58.40 59.87
N VAL A 26 26.10 57.44 60.21
CA VAL A 26 25.07 56.89 59.32
C VAL A 26 23.71 57.54 59.55
N GLU A 27 23.42 57.99 60.78
CA GLU A 27 22.15 58.62 61.12
C GLU A 27 22.35 59.58 62.31
N GLU A 28 21.87 60.82 62.17
CA GLU A 28 21.73 61.78 63.27
C GLU A 28 20.34 61.59 63.89
N LEU A 29 20.28 61.11 65.12
CA LEU A 29 19.00 60.92 65.82
C LEU A 29 18.61 62.22 66.54
N THR A 30 17.76 63.02 65.91
CA THR A 30 17.13 64.16 66.60
C THR A 30 15.96 63.68 67.45
N PHE A 31 16.05 63.81 68.77
CA PHE A 31 14.94 63.52 69.66
C PHE A 31 13.91 64.66 69.60
N ASP A 32 12.70 64.40 69.08
CA ASP A 32 11.60 65.37 69.09
C ASP A 32 11.17 65.67 70.54
N HIS A 33 11.62 66.82 71.06
CA HIS A 33 11.25 67.34 72.36
C HIS A 33 9.77 67.76 72.39
N ASN A 34 8.89 66.86 72.83
CA ASN A 34 7.51 67.19 73.19
C ASN A 34 7.26 66.95 74.69
N SER A 35 7.78 67.84 75.54
CA SER A 35 7.14 68.38 76.76
C SER A 35 8.12 69.30 77.52
N GLU A 36 7.60 70.40 78.07
CA GLU A 36 8.34 71.51 78.72
C GLU A 36 9.10 71.16 80.03
N SER A 37 9.58 69.94 80.22
CA SER A 37 10.20 69.53 81.50
C SER A 37 11.31 68.47 81.41
N SER A 38 12.13 68.48 80.37
CA SER A 38 13.41 67.75 80.38
C SER A 38 14.54 68.65 79.88
N LYS A 39 15.60 68.78 80.69
CA LYS A 39 16.90 69.20 80.16
C LYS A 39 17.43 68.04 79.31
N GLY A 40 18.25 68.32 78.31
CA GLY A 40 18.71 67.30 77.35
C GLY A 40 19.32 66.05 78.00
N ILE A 41 19.40 64.97 77.23
CA ILE A 41 19.96 63.67 77.62
C ILE A 41 21.35 63.88 78.27
N ILE A 42 21.57 63.32 79.46
CA ILE A 42 22.78 63.56 80.27
C ILE A 42 23.88 62.56 79.92
N GLY A 43 23.52 61.34 79.54
CA GLY A 43 24.51 60.34 79.16
C GLY A 43 23.94 59.03 78.65
N LEU A 44 24.84 58.24 78.05
CA LEU A 44 24.60 56.90 77.54
C LEU A 44 25.32 55.87 78.41
N CYS A 45 24.65 54.75 78.69
CA CYS A 45 25.21 53.60 79.39
C CYS A 45 24.95 52.33 78.57
N SER A 46 25.98 51.52 78.34
CA SER A 46 25.87 50.24 77.64
C SER A 46 25.87 49.07 78.63
N ASP A 47 24.88 48.19 78.55
CA ASP A 47 24.94 46.88 79.20
C ASP A 47 25.69 45.90 78.30
N ALA A 48 26.96 45.61 78.64
CA ALA A 48 27.82 44.71 77.87
C ALA A 48 27.35 43.24 77.85
N THR A 49 26.51 42.84 78.80
CA THR A 49 25.96 41.48 78.92
C THR A 49 24.68 41.29 78.12
N ALA A 50 23.83 42.32 78.04
CA ALA A 50 22.59 42.31 77.27
C ALA A 50 22.74 42.86 75.85
N GLY A 51 23.84 43.57 75.54
CA GLY A 51 24.07 44.21 74.24
C GLY A 51 23.12 45.37 73.96
N LEU A 52 22.55 45.98 75.00
CA LEU A 52 21.58 47.07 74.92
C LEU A 52 22.21 48.39 75.36
N PHE A 53 21.82 49.47 74.68
CA PHE A 53 22.22 50.83 75.01
C PHE A 53 21.07 51.55 75.68
N TYR A 54 21.35 52.24 76.78
CA TYR A 54 20.39 53.05 77.50
C TYR A 54 20.83 54.51 77.47
N ALA A 55 19.95 55.40 77.04
CA ALA A 55 20.11 56.83 77.21
C ALA A 55 19.30 57.25 78.44
N TYR A 56 19.84 58.12 79.29
CA TYR A 56 19.11 58.60 80.46
C TYR A 56 19.11 60.12 80.56
N ASP A 57 17.98 60.62 81.03
CA ASP A 57 17.73 61.99 81.47
C ASP A 57 17.55 61.99 83.01
N GLU A 58 17.47 63.17 83.63
CA GLU A 58 17.26 63.35 85.08
C GLU A 58 16.04 62.54 85.59
N ASN A 59 15.03 62.32 84.74
CA ASN A 59 13.76 61.72 85.12
C ASN A 59 13.34 60.47 84.31
N SER A 60 14.11 60.02 83.31
CA SER A 60 13.68 58.92 82.43
C SER A 60 14.86 58.13 81.86
N ILE A 61 14.68 56.81 81.70
CA ILE A 61 15.63 55.92 81.03
C ILE A 61 14.98 55.44 79.73
N PHE A 62 15.63 55.71 78.62
CA PHE A 62 15.25 55.26 77.28
C PHE A 62 16.12 54.08 76.87
N GLN A 63 15.52 53.00 76.40
CA GLN A 63 16.23 51.90 75.78
C GLN A 63 16.38 52.20 74.28
N VAL A 64 17.62 52.30 73.81
CA VAL A 64 17.94 52.41 72.40
C VAL A 64 18.06 51.00 71.83
N SER A 65 17.02 50.54 71.15
CA SER A 65 17.02 49.25 70.44
C SER A 65 17.43 49.45 68.99
N VAL A 66 18.59 48.91 68.62
CA VAL A 66 19.03 48.90 67.23
C VAL A 66 18.27 47.81 66.50
N HIS A 67 17.30 48.21 65.69
CA HIS A 67 16.56 47.30 64.82
C HIS A 67 17.15 47.36 63.41
N ASP A 68 17.56 46.20 62.90
CA ASP A 68 17.93 45.98 61.51
C ASP A 68 19.23 46.61 60.99
N GLU A 69 20.35 46.39 61.70
CA GLU A 69 21.72 46.85 61.38
C GLU A 69 22.20 46.58 59.94
N GLY A 70 21.58 45.63 59.23
CA GLY A 70 21.95 45.25 57.87
C GLY A 70 21.30 46.09 56.76
N ARG A 71 20.47 47.10 57.07
CA ARG A 71 19.66 47.83 56.09
C ARG A 71 20.48 48.58 55.04
N ASP A 72 21.48 49.36 55.48
CA ASP A 72 22.31 50.21 54.61
C ASP A 72 23.78 49.78 54.56
N MET A 73 24.08 48.63 55.18
CA MET A 73 25.41 48.04 55.17
C MET A 73 25.93 47.78 53.73
N TRP A 74 25.03 47.54 52.77
CA TRP A 74 25.40 47.37 51.36
C TRP A 74 25.94 48.66 50.72
N GLN A 75 25.50 49.85 51.13
CA GLN A 75 26.01 51.14 50.62
C GLN A 75 27.42 51.39 51.13
N VAL A 76 27.65 51.12 52.41
CA VAL A 76 28.97 51.24 53.02
C VAL A 76 29.99 50.32 52.34
N TYR A 77 29.62 49.06 52.09
CA TYR A 77 30.50 48.15 51.33
C TYR A 77 30.67 48.55 49.86
N LEU A 78 29.67 49.21 49.26
CA LEU A 78 29.76 49.74 47.90
C LEU A 78 30.78 50.88 47.82
N ASP A 79 30.78 51.79 48.78
CA ASP A 79 31.73 52.92 48.88
C ASP A 79 33.16 52.42 49.15
N MET A 80 33.31 51.34 49.93
CA MET A 80 34.57 50.63 50.13
C MET A 80 35.04 49.83 48.90
N LYS A 81 34.26 49.79 47.81
CA LYS A 81 34.49 48.99 46.58
C LYS A 81 34.55 47.48 46.82
N GLU A 82 34.00 47.00 47.94
CA GLU A 82 33.89 45.58 48.26
C GLU A 82 32.55 45.03 47.75
N TYR A 83 32.46 44.86 46.43
CA TYR A 83 31.18 44.53 45.78
C TYR A 83 30.61 43.16 46.15
N ALA A 84 31.47 42.16 46.44
CA ALA A 84 31.02 40.84 46.85
C ALA A 84 30.31 40.88 48.21
N SER A 85 30.89 41.59 49.17
CA SER A 85 30.31 41.87 50.49
C SER A 85 29.03 42.70 50.35
N ALA A 86 29.04 43.72 49.49
CA ALA A 86 27.84 44.54 49.23
C ALA A 86 26.66 43.69 48.70
N LEU A 87 26.91 42.78 47.74
CA LEU A 87 25.87 41.91 47.18
C LEU A 87 25.29 40.91 48.20
N SER A 88 26.11 40.42 49.15
CA SER A 88 25.61 39.53 50.21
C SER A 88 24.71 40.24 51.22
N HIS A 89 24.90 41.55 51.42
CA HIS A 89 24.09 42.37 52.33
C HIS A 89 22.88 43.02 51.64
N CYS A 90 22.78 42.97 50.31
CA CYS A 90 21.61 43.44 49.58
C CYS A 90 20.38 42.54 49.80
N ARG A 91 19.28 43.13 50.26
CA ARG A 91 18.01 42.44 50.49
C ARG A 91 17.04 42.59 49.32
N ASN A 92 17.00 43.77 48.72
CA ASN A 92 16.10 44.08 47.63
C ASN A 92 16.79 43.94 46.26
N PRO A 93 16.08 43.50 45.20
CA PRO A 93 16.61 43.48 43.84
C PRO A 93 17.11 44.86 43.37
N SER A 94 16.41 45.95 43.73
CA SER A 94 16.82 47.32 43.39
C SER A 94 18.17 47.72 44.02
N GLN A 95 18.49 47.20 45.22
CA GLN A 95 19.78 47.43 45.86
C GLN A 95 20.89 46.67 45.11
N ARG A 96 20.62 45.42 44.69
CA ARG A 96 21.57 44.65 43.86
C ARG A 96 21.81 45.31 42.51
N ASP A 97 20.76 45.83 41.88
CA ASP A 97 20.85 46.57 40.62
C ASP A 97 21.76 47.80 40.76
N GLN A 98 21.69 48.53 41.88
CA GLN A 98 22.56 49.67 42.14
C GLN A 98 24.04 49.27 42.28
N VAL A 99 24.31 48.15 42.97
CA VAL A 99 25.68 47.61 43.07
C VAL A 99 26.18 47.19 41.68
N TYR A 100 25.36 46.49 40.89
CA TYR A 100 25.73 46.11 39.52
C TYR A 100 25.92 47.32 38.60
N LEU A 101 25.15 48.40 38.77
CA LEU A 101 25.30 49.64 38.00
C LEU A 101 26.67 50.28 38.24
N VAL A 102 27.08 50.41 39.50
CA VAL A 102 28.40 50.97 39.83
C VAL A 102 29.52 50.07 39.31
N GLN A 103 29.39 48.75 39.45
CA GLN A 103 30.36 47.80 38.86
C GLN A 103 30.44 47.93 37.33
N ALA A 104 29.29 48.08 36.68
CA ALA A 104 29.20 48.19 35.23
C ALA A 104 29.77 49.51 34.72
N ASP A 105 29.45 50.65 35.36
CA ASP A 105 29.98 51.97 34.99
C ASP A 105 31.50 52.06 35.19
N LEU A 106 32.04 51.41 36.23
CA LEU A 106 33.48 51.29 36.44
C LEU A 106 34.16 50.46 35.34
N ALA A 107 33.57 49.32 34.98
CA ALA A 107 34.06 48.49 33.89
C ALA A 107 33.98 49.21 32.54
N PHE A 108 32.89 49.96 32.30
CA PHE A 108 32.66 50.75 31.10
C PHE A 108 33.67 51.90 30.97
N SER A 109 33.95 52.60 32.06
CA SER A 109 34.98 53.65 32.13
C SER A 109 36.39 53.09 31.92
N SER A 110 36.61 51.84 32.36
CA SER A 110 37.86 51.09 32.16
C SER A 110 38.02 50.51 30.75
N LYS A 111 37.05 50.75 29.85
CA LYS A 111 36.96 50.17 28.50
C LYS A 111 36.86 48.64 28.45
N ASP A 112 36.53 48.00 29.57
CA ASP A 112 36.24 46.56 29.62
C ASP A 112 34.75 46.33 29.33
N TYR A 113 34.37 46.52 28.07
CA TYR A 113 32.98 46.54 27.64
C TYR A 113 32.28 45.19 27.79
N TYR A 114 33.01 44.07 27.70
CA TYR A 114 32.44 42.71 27.88
C TYR A 114 32.00 42.44 29.32
N ARG A 115 32.83 42.86 30.31
CA ARG A 115 32.46 42.75 31.71
C ARG A 115 31.35 43.72 32.06
N ALA A 116 31.41 44.95 31.55
CA ALA A 116 30.34 45.93 31.71
C ALA A 116 29.00 45.37 31.19
N ALA A 117 28.98 44.80 29.98
CA ALA A 117 27.81 44.15 29.39
C ALA A 117 27.23 43.04 30.27
N SER A 118 28.10 42.20 30.85
CA SER A 118 27.67 41.09 31.73
C SER A 118 27.05 41.58 33.04
N PHE A 119 27.50 42.73 33.58
CA PHE A 119 26.91 43.33 34.77
C PHE A 119 25.62 44.10 34.45
N TYR A 120 25.59 44.88 33.37
CA TYR A 120 24.36 45.56 32.92
C TYR A 120 23.22 44.59 32.61
N ALA A 121 23.53 43.38 32.09
CA ALA A 121 22.52 42.36 31.79
C ALA A 121 21.78 41.84 33.03
N LYS A 122 22.36 41.99 34.23
CA LYS A 122 21.75 41.57 35.51
C LYS A 122 20.81 42.63 36.09
N ILE A 123 20.88 43.87 35.61
CA ILE A 123 20.05 44.99 36.05
C ILE A 123 18.68 44.85 35.41
N ASN A 124 17.61 44.99 36.21
CA ASN A 124 16.23 44.85 35.73
C ASN A 124 15.36 46.08 35.97
N TYR A 125 15.63 46.88 37.01
CA TYR A 125 14.71 47.92 37.46
C TYR A 125 15.29 49.34 37.40
N VAL A 126 16.61 49.49 37.54
CA VAL A 126 17.23 50.82 37.70
C VAL A 126 17.47 51.54 36.37
N LEU A 127 17.81 50.80 35.32
CA LEU A 127 18.03 51.34 33.98
C LEU A 127 17.14 50.62 32.99
N SER A 128 16.63 51.37 32.01
CA SER A 128 15.86 50.79 30.91
C SER A 128 16.77 50.04 29.94
N PHE A 129 16.20 49.06 29.24
CA PHE A 129 16.91 48.26 28.24
C PHE A 129 17.44 49.14 27.10
N GLU A 130 16.66 50.14 26.70
CA GLU A 130 16.99 51.08 25.63
C GLU A 130 18.17 51.97 26.00
N GLU A 131 18.22 52.50 27.23
CA GLU A 131 19.33 53.33 27.70
C GLU A 131 20.67 52.59 27.68
N ILE A 132 20.69 51.35 28.18
CA ILE A 132 21.90 50.52 28.17
C ILE A 132 22.31 50.20 26.74
N SER A 133 21.36 49.85 25.88
CA SER A 133 21.63 49.54 24.48
C SER A 133 22.19 50.74 23.72
N LEU A 134 21.63 51.94 23.94
CA LEU A 134 22.12 53.19 23.35
C LEU A 134 23.55 53.53 23.81
N LYS A 135 23.90 53.25 25.07
CA LYS A 135 25.28 53.42 25.56
C LYS A 135 26.28 52.58 24.75
N PHE A 136 25.98 51.35 24.40
CA PHE A 136 26.88 50.52 23.58
C PHE A 136 26.88 50.93 22.10
N ILE A 137 25.72 51.30 21.54
CA ILE A 137 25.61 51.75 20.14
C ILE A 137 26.39 53.05 19.91
N THR A 138 26.35 54.00 20.85
CA THR A 138 27.07 55.28 20.74
C THR A 138 28.59 55.13 20.77
N VAL A 139 29.09 54.12 21.49
CA VAL A 139 30.53 53.79 21.51
C VAL A 139 30.93 52.97 20.28
N GLY A 140 29.97 52.32 19.60
CA GLY A 140 30.19 51.51 18.41
C GLY A 140 30.65 50.07 18.71
N GLU A 141 30.59 49.63 19.96
CA GLU A 141 31.05 48.31 20.41
C GLU A 141 29.92 47.27 20.30
N GLN A 142 29.72 46.75 19.09
CA GLN A 142 28.66 45.77 18.78
C GLN A 142 28.85 44.41 19.47
N ASP A 143 30.11 44.01 19.71
CA ASP A 143 30.42 42.73 20.35
C ASP A 143 30.03 42.69 21.83
N ALA A 144 30.23 43.81 22.53
CA ALA A 144 29.81 43.99 23.90
C ALA A 144 28.28 44.05 24.00
N LEU A 145 27.63 44.74 23.05
CA LEU A 145 26.17 44.76 22.94
C LEU A 145 25.60 43.35 22.74
N ARG A 146 26.18 42.55 21.84
CA ARG A 146 25.78 41.15 21.64
C ARG A 146 25.90 40.34 22.92
N THR A 147 26.99 40.50 23.67
CA THR A 147 27.16 39.82 24.97
C THR A 147 26.11 40.26 25.98
N PHE A 148 25.76 41.55 26.01
CA PHE A 148 24.67 42.07 26.84
C PHE A 148 23.33 41.42 26.46
N LEU A 149 22.99 41.35 25.17
CA LEU A 149 21.74 40.74 24.70
C LEU A 149 21.66 39.25 25.05
N LEU A 150 22.73 38.49 24.85
CA LEU A 150 22.78 37.05 25.19
C LEU A 150 22.62 36.81 26.70
N ARG A 151 23.33 37.58 27.53
CA ARG A 151 23.20 37.48 28.99
C ARG A 151 21.84 37.95 29.48
N LYS A 152 21.22 38.91 28.79
CA LYS A 152 19.86 39.34 29.11
C LYS A 152 18.85 38.25 28.73
N LEU A 153 19.05 37.58 27.60
CA LEU A 153 18.25 36.43 27.17
C LEU A 153 18.30 35.29 28.20
N ASP A 154 19.47 34.97 28.75
CA ASP A 154 19.63 33.96 29.82
C ASP A 154 18.82 34.30 31.09
N ASN A 155 18.62 35.59 31.37
CA ASN A 155 17.95 36.09 32.57
C ASN A 155 16.42 36.27 32.40
N LEU A 156 15.89 36.20 31.17
CA LEU A 156 14.47 36.35 30.90
C LEU A 156 13.69 35.08 31.22
N MET A 157 12.47 35.23 31.74
CA MET A 157 11.58 34.10 31.96
C MET A 157 11.00 33.61 30.64
N LYS A 158 10.80 32.29 30.51
CA LYS A 158 10.32 31.65 29.27
C LYS A 158 8.91 32.07 28.83
N ASP A 159 8.18 32.79 29.68
CA ASP A 159 6.83 33.26 29.42
C ASP A 159 6.81 34.52 28.52
N ASP A 160 7.91 35.30 28.48
CA ASP A 160 8.02 36.55 27.71
C ASP A 160 8.44 36.31 26.24
N LYS A 161 7.72 35.41 25.55
CA LYS A 161 8.08 34.95 24.19
C LYS A 161 8.34 36.07 23.18
N SER A 162 7.58 37.17 23.24
CA SER A 162 7.74 38.30 22.32
C SER A 162 9.06 39.05 22.52
N GLN A 163 9.46 39.27 23.78
CA GLN A 163 10.72 39.92 24.12
C GLN A 163 11.90 39.03 23.76
N ILE A 164 11.82 37.73 24.07
CA ILE A 164 12.87 36.78 23.71
C ILE A 164 12.99 36.70 22.18
N THR A 165 11.88 36.69 21.43
CA THR A 165 11.94 36.69 19.96
C THR A 165 12.61 37.95 19.41
N MET A 166 12.23 39.13 19.91
CA MET A 166 12.81 40.40 19.45
C MET A 166 14.31 40.49 19.75
N ILE A 167 14.72 40.14 20.97
CA ILE A 167 16.13 40.14 21.37
C ILE A 167 16.92 39.08 20.59
N SER A 168 16.35 37.89 20.37
CA SER A 168 16.99 36.84 19.57
C SER A 168 17.13 37.22 18.09
N THR A 169 16.14 37.88 17.49
CA THR A 169 16.23 38.40 16.13
C THR A 169 17.32 39.48 16.03
N TRP A 170 17.37 40.40 17.00
CA TRP A 170 18.43 41.42 17.01
C TRP A 170 19.82 40.82 17.24
N ALA A 171 19.94 39.86 18.16
CA ALA A 171 21.19 39.12 18.35
C ALA A 171 21.62 38.38 17.06
N THR A 172 20.67 37.83 16.31
CA THR A 172 20.93 37.21 15.00
C THR A 172 21.52 38.21 14.01
N GLU A 173 20.95 39.42 13.92
CA GLU A 173 21.49 40.50 13.08
C GLU A 173 22.92 40.86 13.51
N LEU A 174 23.19 41.03 14.81
CA LEU A 174 24.53 41.34 15.31
C LEU A 174 25.55 40.21 15.02
N TYR A 175 25.14 38.95 15.11
CA TYR A 175 25.98 37.84 14.68
C TYR A 175 26.27 37.93 13.18
N LEU A 176 25.27 38.20 12.34
CA LEU A 176 25.46 38.32 10.90
C LEU A 176 26.36 39.50 10.53
N ASP A 177 26.19 40.66 11.17
CA ASP A 177 27.06 41.83 11.02
C ASP A 177 28.50 41.51 11.37
N LYS A 178 28.74 40.86 12.52
CA LYS A 178 30.09 40.46 12.93
C LYS A 178 30.70 39.52 11.91
N VAL A 179 29.94 38.50 11.47
CA VAL A 179 30.48 37.53 10.53
C VAL A 179 30.73 38.17 9.16
N ALA A 180 29.87 39.08 8.70
CA ALA A 180 30.09 39.85 7.46
C ALA A 180 31.34 40.74 7.55
N LEU A 181 31.56 41.41 8.69
CA LEU A 181 32.76 42.19 8.96
C LEU A 181 34.02 41.31 8.89
N LEU A 182 34.00 40.15 9.54
CA LEU A 182 35.12 39.20 9.55
C LEU A 182 35.44 38.68 8.14
N ILE A 183 34.43 38.37 7.32
CA ILE A 183 34.63 37.97 5.91
C ILE A 183 35.26 39.10 5.12
N ASN A 184 34.74 40.32 5.22
CA ASN A 184 35.30 41.47 4.50
C ASN A 184 36.75 41.73 4.90
N ARG A 185 37.09 41.57 6.19
CA ARG A 185 38.46 41.66 6.69
C ARG A 185 39.36 40.59 6.06
N LEU A 186 38.90 39.33 6.02
CA LEU A 186 39.65 38.23 5.41
C LEU A 186 39.87 38.42 3.90
N LEU A 187 38.84 38.87 3.17
CA LEU A 187 38.95 39.14 1.73
C LEU A 187 39.92 40.27 1.39
N LEU A 188 39.99 41.32 2.23
CA LEU A 188 40.92 42.43 2.05
C LEU A 188 42.38 42.06 2.38
N GLU A 189 42.60 41.08 3.26
CA GLU A 189 43.94 40.61 3.63
C GLU A 189 44.57 39.69 2.55
N ASP A 190 43.76 38.93 1.80
CA ASP A 190 44.22 38.01 0.75
C ASP A 190 44.93 38.69 -0.44
N ASP A 191 44.58 39.95 -0.75
CA ASP A 191 45.23 40.73 -1.82
C ASP A 191 46.68 41.16 -1.47
N THR A 192 47.09 41.02 -0.20
CA THR A 192 48.41 41.48 0.31
C THR A 192 49.35 40.33 0.67
N SER A 193 49.52 39.37 -0.25
CA SER A 193 50.34 38.18 0.02
C SER A 193 51.85 38.45 0.17
N LYS A 194 52.42 38.04 1.32
CA LYS A 194 53.68 37.25 1.49
C LYS A 194 54.26 37.19 2.92
N ILE A 195 53.70 37.91 3.91
CA ILE A 195 54.16 37.85 5.33
C ILE A 195 53.07 37.24 6.26
N ALA A 196 51.88 36.93 5.74
CA ALA A 196 50.65 36.78 6.52
C ALA A 196 50.21 35.34 6.89
N ASN A 197 50.97 34.28 6.61
CA ASN A 197 50.49 32.91 6.83
C ASN A 197 50.11 32.57 8.29
N THR A 198 50.66 33.27 9.29
CA THR A 198 50.29 33.06 10.70
C THR A 198 49.13 33.94 11.19
N VAL A 199 48.87 35.07 10.52
CA VAL A 199 47.81 36.02 10.89
C VAL A 199 46.50 35.67 10.18
N SER A 200 46.58 35.20 8.93
CA SER A 200 45.44 34.66 8.18
C SER A 200 44.81 33.45 8.87
N ASP A 201 45.65 32.56 9.44
CA ASP A 201 45.18 31.39 10.19
C ASP A 201 44.42 31.78 11.47
N GLN A 202 44.87 32.83 12.16
CA GLN A 202 44.20 33.35 13.35
C GLN A 202 42.85 34.00 13.00
N GLY A 203 42.80 34.81 11.94
CA GLY A 203 41.55 35.42 11.45
C GLY A 203 40.53 34.39 10.96
N MET A 204 40.99 33.33 10.27
CA MET A 204 40.13 32.23 9.81
C MET A 204 39.63 31.38 11.00
N SER A 205 40.45 31.17 12.03
CA SER A 205 40.06 30.46 13.25
C SER A 205 39.01 31.24 14.06
N GLU A 206 39.18 32.56 14.18
CA GLU A 206 38.19 33.46 14.79
C GLU A 206 36.86 33.42 14.03
N TYR A 207 36.91 33.52 12.70
CA TYR A 207 35.74 33.40 11.84
C TYR A 207 35.00 32.07 12.05
N GLN A 208 35.71 30.95 12.01
CA GLN A 208 35.12 29.62 12.23
C GLN A 208 34.55 29.47 13.64
N SER A 209 35.19 30.04 14.66
CA SER A 209 34.70 30.03 16.04
C SER A 209 33.38 30.80 16.17
N ILE A 210 33.28 32.00 15.58
CA ILE A 210 32.04 32.79 15.60
C ILE A 210 30.93 32.10 14.81
N VAL A 211 31.23 31.49 13.66
CA VAL A 211 30.22 30.74 12.88
C VAL A 211 29.72 29.52 13.67
N LYS A 212 30.60 28.81 14.39
CA LYS A 212 30.20 27.70 15.27
C LYS A 212 29.34 28.19 16.43
N GLU A 213 29.72 29.29 17.07
CA GLU A 213 28.93 29.94 18.12
C GLU A 213 27.55 30.35 17.59
N PHE A 214 27.48 30.93 16.40
CA PHE A 214 26.24 31.32 15.75
C PHE A 214 25.35 30.12 15.41
N ARG A 215 25.93 29.03 14.88
CA ARG A 215 25.17 27.78 14.62
C ARG A 215 24.62 27.19 15.93
N ALA A 216 25.38 27.19 17.02
CA ALA A 216 24.91 26.78 18.33
C ALA A 216 23.77 27.68 18.83
N PHE A 217 23.90 28.99 18.69
CA PHE A 217 22.85 29.94 19.05
C PHE A 217 21.54 29.71 18.26
N LEU A 218 21.63 29.45 16.96
CA LEU A 218 20.47 29.12 16.12
C LEU A 218 19.82 27.79 16.55
N SER A 219 20.61 26.80 16.96
CA SER A 219 20.06 25.53 17.46
C SER A 219 19.36 25.67 18.81
N ASP A 220 19.93 26.49 19.71
CA ASP A 220 19.38 26.70 21.06
C ASP A 220 18.09 27.52 21.02
N ASN A 221 17.98 28.47 20.08
CA ASN A 221 16.84 29.37 19.96
C ASN A 221 15.84 28.97 18.85
N LYS A 222 15.88 27.72 18.39
CA LYS A 222 15.06 27.25 17.26
C LYS A 222 13.56 27.49 17.45
N ASP A 223 13.04 27.37 18.67
CA ASP A 223 11.59 27.42 18.95
C ASP A 223 11.10 28.87 19.13
N VAL A 224 12.02 29.79 19.43
CA VAL A 224 11.73 31.19 19.71
C VAL A 224 11.85 32.05 18.45
N LEU A 225 12.84 31.76 17.60
CA LEU A 225 13.08 32.55 16.39
C LEU A 225 11.93 32.43 15.39
N ASP A 226 11.43 33.59 14.94
CA ASP A 226 10.48 33.66 13.83
C ASP A 226 11.15 33.19 12.54
N GLU A 227 10.49 32.26 11.88
CA GLU A 227 11.04 31.56 10.75
C GLU A 227 11.18 32.44 9.51
N ALA A 228 10.15 33.23 9.19
CA ALA A 228 10.14 34.05 7.99
C ALA A 228 11.14 35.22 8.08
N THR A 229 11.29 35.80 9.26
CA THR A 229 12.21 36.92 9.48
C THR A 229 13.65 36.45 9.51
N THR A 230 13.96 35.36 10.24
CA THR A 230 15.31 34.81 10.30
C THR A 230 15.81 34.35 8.92
N MET A 231 14.94 33.70 8.13
CA MET A 231 15.30 33.31 6.76
C MET A 231 15.59 34.51 5.86
N ARG A 232 14.75 35.56 5.89
CA ARG A 232 14.99 36.79 5.11
C ARG A 232 16.29 37.49 5.49
N LEU A 233 16.63 37.51 6.78
CA LEU A 233 17.91 38.04 7.24
C LEU A 233 19.08 37.21 6.70
N LEU A 234 19.01 35.88 6.78
CA LEU A 234 20.07 35.03 6.24
C LEU A 234 20.22 35.20 4.71
N GLU A 235 19.12 35.37 3.98
CA GLU A 235 19.12 35.67 2.54
C GLU A 235 19.73 37.04 2.23
N SER A 236 19.36 38.09 2.98
CA SER A 236 19.86 39.46 2.72
C SER A 236 21.35 39.62 2.94
N TYR A 237 21.91 38.86 3.90
CA TYR A 237 23.35 38.81 4.15
C TYR A 237 24.08 37.82 3.22
N GLY A 238 23.38 37.09 2.35
CA GLY A 238 23.96 36.14 1.39
C GLY A 238 24.53 34.86 2.04
N ARG A 239 24.04 34.48 3.22
CA ARG A 239 24.58 33.38 4.03
C ARG A 239 23.85 32.08 3.80
N VAL A 240 24.13 31.49 2.64
CA VAL A 240 23.39 30.32 2.15
C VAL A 240 23.65 29.06 2.99
N GLU A 241 24.88 28.84 3.50
CA GLU A 241 25.17 27.67 4.36
C GLU A 241 24.40 27.71 5.69
N GLU A 242 24.39 28.87 6.36
CA GLU A 242 23.67 29.06 7.61
C GLU A 242 22.15 29.05 7.41
N LEU A 243 21.68 29.54 6.27
CA LEU A 243 20.28 29.43 5.85
C LEU A 243 19.86 27.97 5.72
N VAL A 244 20.68 27.14 5.08
CA VAL A 244 20.41 25.70 4.91
C VAL A 244 20.45 24.99 6.26
N TYR A 245 21.39 25.37 7.14
CA TYR A 245 21.45 24.86 8.50
C TYR A 245 20.17 25.19 9.29
N PHE A 246 19.72 26.44 9.26
CA PHE A 246 18.49 26.88 9.94
C PHE A 246 17.24 26.24 9.34
N ALA A 247 17.16 26.15 8.00
CA ALA A 247 16.08 25.45 7.31
C ALA A 247 16.02 23.95 7.70
N GLY A 248 17.17 23.31 7.90
CA GLY A 248 17.25 21.95 8.43
C GLY A 248 16.74 21.82 9.87
N LEU A 249 16.99 22.81 10.73
CA LEU A 249 16.49 22.84 12.11
C LEU A 249 14.97 23.04 12.19
N LYS A 250 14.41 23.86 11.29
CA LYS A 250 12.97 24.12 11.16
C LYS A 250 12.23 23.08 10.29
N GLU A 251 12.93 22.04 9.83
CA GLU A 251 12.38 20.97 8.99
C GLU A 251 11.85 21.45 7.61
N LYS A 252 12.34 22.59 7.12
CA LYS A 252 12.09 23.09 5.75
C LYS A 252 13.00 22.40 4.73
N TYR A 253 12.76 21.11 4.53
CA TYR A 253 13.59 20.28 3.64
C TYR A 253 13.56 20.69 2.18
N GLU A 254 12.50 21.37 1.71
CA GLU A 254 12.41 21.84 0.33
C GLU A 254 13.55 22.81 -0.04
N ILE A 255 13.84 23.76 0.84
CA ILE A 255 14.89 24.77 0.63
C ILE A 255 16.27 24.11 0.69
N VAL A 256 16.45 23.20 1.65
CA VAL A 256 17.70 22.44 1.85
C VAL A 256 18.02 21.60 0.60
N VAL A 257 17.04 20.86 0.08
CA VAL A 257 17.21 20.01 -1.10
C VAL A 257 17.43 20.86 -2.36
N HIS A 258 16.66 21.94 -2.53
CA HIS A 258 16.85 22.86 -3.66
C HIS A 258 18.27 23.44 -3.69
N HIS A 259 18.82 23.81 -2.53
CA HIS A 259 20.19 24.30 -2.43
C HIS A 259 21.23 23.25 -2.83
N TYR A 260 21.14 22.03 -2.30
CA TYR A 260 22.08 20.96 -2.67
C TYR A 260 22.00 20.59 -4.16
N ILE A 261 20.81 20.64 -4.76
CA ILE A 261 20.62 20.46 -6.20
C ILE A 261 21.31 21.57 -7.00
N GLN A 262 21.18 22.85 -6.59
CA GLN A 262 21.89 23.96 -7.24
C GLN A 262 23.41 23.84 -7.15
N GLN A 263 23.94 23.31 -6.03
CA GLN A 263 25.37 23.04 -5.88
C GLN A 263 25.85 21.80 -6.63
N GLY A 264 24.94 20.99 -7.20
CA GLY A 264 25.26 19.73 -7.85
C GLY A 264 25.56 18.58 -6.89
N GLU A 265 25.31 18.74 -5.59
CA GLU A 265 25.56 17.72 -4.57
C GLU A 265 24.36 16.78 -4.41
N ALA A 266 24.11 15.93 -5.41
CA ALA A 266 22.98 14.98 -5.40
C ALA A 266 22.98 14.04 -4.19
N LYS A 267 24.15 13.57 -3.75
CA LYS A 267 24.29 12.65 -2.60
C LYS A 267 23.74 13.24 -1.30
N ARG A 268 24.14 14.48 -0.97
CA ARG A 268 23.66 15.16 0.25
C ARG A 268 22.17 15.47 0.16
N ALA A 269 21.67 15.83 -1.01
CA ALA A 269 20.25 16.02 -1.24
C ALA A 269 19.46 14.71 -0.98
N LEU A 270 19.95 13.57 -1.47
CA LEU A 270 19.34 12.25 -1.27
C LEU A 270 19.40 11.80 0.21
N GLU A 271 20.52 12.03 0.90
CA GLU A 271 20.64 11.76 2.34
C GLU A 271 19.60 12.52 3.18
N VAL A 272 19.30 13.78 2.82
CA VAL A 272 18.24 14.55 3.47
C VAL A 272 16.88 13.94 3.15
N LEU A 273 16.61 13.62 1.88
CA LEU A 273 15.34 13.05 1.43
C LEU A 273 15.04 11.65 2.00
N GLN A 274 16.05 10.87 2.38
CA GLN A 274 15.90 9.54 2.99
C GLN A 274 15.54 9.59 4.49
N ARG A 275 15.56 10.76 5.13
CA ARG A 275 15.20 10.90 6.55
C ARG A 275 13.70 10.66 6.75
N ARG A 276 13.33 9.99 7.84
CA ARG A 276 11.93 9.61 8.15
C ARG A 276 10.96 10.79 8.27
N ASN A 277 11.45 11.98 8.60
CA ASN A 277 10.63 13.19 8.78
C ASN A 277 10.27 13.87 7.45
N VAL A 278 10.85 13.45 6.32
CA VAL A 278 10.63 14.11 5.02
C VAL A 278 9.41 13.51 4.32
N PRO A 279 8.47 14.35 3.85
CA PRO A 279 7.34 13.87 3.05
C PRO A 279 7.82 13.32 1.71
N ILE A 280 7.27 12.16 1.33
CA ILE A 280 7.59 11.44 0.09
C ILE A 280 7.29 12.31 -1.14
N ASP A 281 6.35 13.27 -1.03
CA ASP A 281 6.00 14.18 -2.13
C ASP A 281 7.17 15.06 -2.60
N LEU A 282 8.11 15.40 -1.71
CA LEU A 282 9.32 16.13 -2.10
C LEU A 282 10.23 15.28 -2.98
N GLN A 283 10.29 13.96 -2.75
CA GLN A 283 11.06 13.05 -3.61
C GLN A 283 10.51 13.04 -5.04
N TYR A 284 9.19 13.08 -5.24
CA TYR A 284 8.59 13.18 -6.58
C TYR A 284 8.85 14.53 -7.24
N LYS A 285 8.80 15.64 -6.47
CA LYS A 285 9.01 16.99 -6.99
C LYS A 285 10.43 17.18 -7.52
N PHE A 286 11.43 16.72 -6.77
CA PHE A 286 12.84 16.86 -7.12
C PHE A 286 13.40 15.71 -7.95
N ALA A 287 12.63 14.63 -8.18
CA ALA A 287 13.06 13.49 -8.99
C ALA A 287 13.59 13.87 -10.38
N PRO A 288 12.96 14.78 -11.17
CA PRO A 288 13.47 15.16 -12.49
C PRO A 288 14.84 15.84 -12.44
N ASP A 289 15.08 16.65 -11.41
CA ASP A 289 16.33 17.41 -11.29
C ASP A 289 17.45 16.52 -10.74
N LEU A 290 17.14 15.67 -9.76
CA LEU A 290 18.09 14.69 -9.20
C LEU A 290 18.57 13.68 -10.23
N ILE A 291 17.66 13.12 -11.04
CA ILE A 291 18.05 12.14 -12.07
C ILE A 291 18.88 12.77 -13.19
N SER A 292 18.65 14.05 -13.50
CA SER A 292 19.45 14.79 -14.48
C SER A 292 20.85 15.14 -13.98
N LEU A 293 21.03 15.25 -12.66
CA LEU A 293 22.32 15.53 -12.03
C LEU A 293 23.15 14.25 -11.84
N ASP A 294 22.56 13.23 -11.22
CA ASP A 294 23.21 11.94 -10.97
C ASP A 294 22.18 10.80 -10.99
N ALA A 295 22.11 10.10 -12.13
CA ALA A 295 21.16 9.03 -12.34
C ALA A 295 21.45 7.77 -11.50
N TYR A 296 22.73 7.48 -11.22
CA TYR A 296 23.14 6.26 -10.52
C TYR A 296 22.71 6.31 -9.05
N GLU A 297 23.14 7.36 -8.32
CA GLU A 297 22.84 7.52 -6.90
C GLU A 297 21.34 7.71 -6.66
N THR A 298 20.67 8.44 -7.56
CA THR A 298 19.21 8.67 -7.47
C THR A 298 18.43 7.36 -7.60
N VAL A 299 18.79 6.52 -8.56
CA VAL A 299 18.13 5.21 -8.77
C VAL A 299 18.41 4.25 -7.61
N GLU A 300 19.65 4.19 -7.11
CA GLU A 300 20.01 3.37 -5.95
C GLU A 300 19.21 3.80 -4.71
N SER A 301 19.06 5.11 -4.49
CA SER A 301 18.20 5.66 -3.44
C SER A 301 16.72 5.24 -3.60
N TRP A 302 16.18 5.25 -4.82
CA TRP A 302 14.81 4.80 -5.06
C TRP A 302 14.63 3.30 -4.81
N MET A 303 15.63 2.48 -5.15
CA MET A 303 15.62 1.03 -4.87
C MET A 303 15.62 0.74 -3.36
N ASN A 304 16.37 1.53 -2.58
CA ASN A 304 16.47 1.38 -1.13
C ASN A 304 15.20 1.83 -0.39
N THR A 305 14.47 2.82 -0.93
CA THR A 305 13.35 3.46 -0.23
C THR A 305 12.05 2.63 -0.25
N GLY A 306 11.88 1.72 -1.21
CA GLY A 306 10.84 0.67 -1.25
C GLY A 306 9.35 1.10 -1.30
N ASN A 307 9.02 2.31 -0.84
CA ASN A 307 7.66 2.84 -0.68
C ASN A 307 7.27 3.86 -1.78
N LEU A 308 8.08 3.98 -2.83
CA LEU A 308 7.85 4.94 -3.90
C LEU A 308 6.90 4.36 -4.95
N ASN A 309 5.93 5.16 -5.39
CA ASN A 309 5.02 4.83 -6.48
C ASN A 309 5.72 5.08 -7.82
N PRO A 310 6.07 4.04 -8.61
CA PRO A 310 6.81 4.23 -9.85
C PRO A 310 6.07 5.07 -10.87
N ARG A 311 4.72 5.04 -10.86
CA ARG A 311 3.87 5.84 -11.76
C ARG A 311 4.12 7.34 -11.64
N LYS A 312 4.40 7.87 -10.44
CA LYS A 312 4.69 9.29 -10.23
C LYS A 312 6.10 9.68 -10.68
N LEU A 313 7.01 8.70 -10.82
CA LEU A 313 8.37 8.90 -11.29
C LEU A 313 8.51 8.80 -12.82
N ILE A 314 7.49 8.27 -13.52
CA ILE A 314 7.47 8.17 -14.99
C ILE A 314 7.83 9.49 -15.68
N PRO A 315 7.28 10.66 -15.31
CA PRO A 315 7.64 11.92 -15.97
C PRO A 315 9.13 12.28 -15.84
N ALA A 316 9.72 12.03 -14.67
CA ALA A 316 11.15 12.26 -14.44
C ALA A 316 12.01 11.34 -15.30
N MET A 317 11.67 10.05 -15.34
CA MET A 317 12.36 9.03 -16.12
C MET A 317 12.22 9.26 -17.63
N MET A 318 11.06 9.72 -18.09
CA MET A 318 10.82 10.05 -19.50
C MET A 318 11.60 11.28 -19.95
N ARG A 319 11.72 12.30 -19.10
CA ARG A 319 12.55 13.49 -19.38
C ARG A 319 14.01 13.09 -19.58
N TYR A 320 14.55 12.31 -18.65
CA TYR A 320 15.89 11.72 -18.76
C TYR A 320 16.05 10.90 -20.05
N ALA A 321 15.13 9.97 -20.33
CA ALA A 321 15.21 9.13 -21.53
C ALA A 321 14.98 9.86 -22.88
N SER A 322 14.58 11.13 -22.85
CA SER A 322 14.38 11.96 -24.06
C SER A 322 15.61 12.81 -24.39
N GLU A 323 16.48 13.04 -23.42
CA GLU A 323 17.70 13.80 -23.61
C GLU A 323 18.79 12.91 -24.26
N PRO A 324 19.59 13.44 -25.21
CA PRO A 324 20.64 12.69 -25.89
C PRO A 324 21.79 12.47 -24.93
N HIS A 325 21.75 11.33 -24.24
CA HIS A 325 22.79 10.94 -23.30
C HIS A 325 23.92 10.20 -24.01
N ALA A 326 25.11 10.20 -23.41
CA ALA A 326 26.22 9.40 -23.93
C ALA A 326 25.76 7.93 -24.01
N LYS A 327 26.29 7.17 -24.97
CA LYS A 327 25.83 5.80 -25.35
C LYS A 327 25.69 4.77 -24.20
N ASN A 328 26.05 5.12 -22.96
CA ASN A 328 26.06 4.25 -21.78
C ASN A 328 25.07 4.67 -20.66
N GLU A 329 24.37 5.81 -20.77
CA GLU A 329 23.62 6.41 -19.64
C GLU A 329 22.14 5.97 -19.54
N THR A 330 21.63 5.19 -20.49
CA THR A 330 20.21 4.74 -20.48
C THR A 330 19.94 3.50 -19.62
N HIS A 331 20.95 2.92 -18.96
CA HIS A 331 20.77 1.64 -18.27
C HIS A 331 20.29 1.77 -16.82
N GLU A 332 20.51 2.88 -16.12
CA GLU A 332 20.09 2.99 -14.71
C GLU A 332 18.57 3.06 -14.56
N VAL A 333 17.90 3.79 -15.45
CA VAL A 333 16.42 3.82 -15.53
C VAL A 333 15.85 2.43 -15.83
N ILE A 334 16.49 1.68 -16.73
CA ILE A 334 16.10 0.31 -17.04
C ILE A 334 16.29 -0.60 -15.82
N LYS A 335 17.42 -0.50 -15.11
CA LYS A 335 17.65 -1.26 -13.87
C LYS A 335 16.57 -0.98 -12.82
N TYR A 336 16.17 0.28 -12.65
CA TYR A 336 15.07 0.63 -11.74
C TYR A 336 13.74 0.02 -12.17
N LEU A 337 13.40 0.09 -13.46
CA LEU A 337 12.16 -0.49 -13.99
C LEU A 337 12.19 -2.02 -13.89
N GLU A 338 13.31 -2.67 -14.17
CA GLU A 338 13.49 -4.11 -13.96
C GLU A 338 13.33 -4.49 -12.48
N PHE A 339 13.87 -3.69 -11.56
CA PHE A 339 13.64 -3.87 -10.12
C PHE A 339 12.15 -3.74 -9.77
N CYS A 340 11.47 -2.74 -10.34
CA CYS A 340 10.02 -2.53 -10.16
C CYS A 340 9.18 -3.69 -10.67
N VAL A 341 9.58 -4.32 -11.78
CA VAL A 341 8.85 -5.41 -12.40
C VAL A 341 9.19 -6.76 -11.75
N LYS A 342 10.48 -7.06 -11.53
CA LYS A 342 10.94 -8.37 -11.03
C LYS A 342 10.84 -8.51 -9.51
N LYS A 343 11.15 -7.47 -8.73
CA LYS A 343 11.19 -7.54 -7.25
C LYS A 343 9.97 -6.93 -6.58
N LEU A 344 9.48 -5.79 -7.08
CA LEU A 344 8.27 -5.14 -6.52
C LEU A 344 6.97 -5.71 -7.11
N HIS A 345 7.04 -6.47 -8.22
CA HIS A 345 5.87 -7.02 -8.92
C HIS A 345 4.80 -5.97 -9.21
N ASN A 346 5.20 -4.76 -9.60
CA ASN A 346 4.24 -3.71 -9.92
C ASN A 346 3.40 -4.09 -11.13
N GLU A 347 2.09 -3.95 -11.04
CA GLU A 347 1.11 -4.29 -12.10
C GLU A 347 0.76 -3.09 -12.99
N ASP A 348 1.38 -1.93 -12.76
CA ASP A 348 1.09 -0.69 -13.47
C ASP A 348 1.46 -0.79 -14.96
N SER A 349 0.47 -0.57 -15.84
CA SER A 349 0.67 -0.60 -17.28
C SER A 349 1.65 0.46 -17.79
N GLY A 350 1.62 1.65 -17.18
CA GLY A 350 2.52 2.75 -17.56
C GLY A 350 4.00 2.42 -17.36
N VAL A 351 4.34 1.67 -16.31
CA VAL A 351 5.71 1.25 -15.98
C VAL A 351 6.22 0.24 -17.01
N HIS A 352 5.39 -0.76 -17.34
CA HIS A 352 5.70 -1.74 -18.37
C HIS A 352 5.80 -1.12 -19.77
N ASN A 353 4.89 -0.21 -20.11
CA ASN A 353 4.93 0.52 -21.39
C ASN A 353 6.18 1.40 -21.52
N LEU A 354 6.62 2.03 -20.42
CA LEU A 354 7.86 2.80 -20.38
C LEU A 354 9.08 1.87 -20.57
N LEU A 355 9.15 0.77 -19.82
CA LEU A 355 10.23 -0.20 -19.94
C LEU A 355 10.33 -0.77 -21.36
N LEU A 356 9.19 -1.17 -21.94
CA LEU A 356 9.10 -1.60 -23.32
C LEU A 356 9.61 -0.52 -24.29
N SER A 357 9.27 0.75 -24.04
CA SER A 357 9.73 1.84 -24.90
C SER A 357 11.22 2.09 -24.85
N LEU A 358 11.86 1.83 -23.71
CA LEU A 358 13.31 1.91 -23.57
C LEU A 358 14.00 0.71 -24.24
N TYR A 359 13.47 -0.50 -24.08
CA TYR A 359 13.98 -1.67 -24.79
C TYR A 359 13.82 -1.58 -26.31
N ALA A 360 12.71 -1.03 -26.81
CA ALA A 360 12.50 -0.85 -28.25
C ALA A 360 13.52 0.12 -28.89
N LYS A 361 14.02 1.09 -28.12
CA LYS A 361 15.08 2.03 -28.54
C LYS A 361 16.48 1.41 -28.55
N GLN A 362 16.72 0.34 -27.79
CA GLN A 362 18.03 -0.33 -27.78
C GLN A 362 18.26 -1.13 -29.05
N GLU A 363 19.52 -1.27 -29.47
CA GLU A 363 19.91 -2.04 -30.67
C GLU A 363 19.66 -3.55 -30.52
N ASP A 364 19.81 -4.08 -29.31
CA ASP A 364 19.66 -5.50 -28.99
C ASP A 364 18.21 -5.90 -28.68
N GLU A 365 17.64 -6.80 -29.48
CA GLU A 365 16.26 -7.31 -29.30
C GLU A 365 16.14 -8.37 -28.19
N THR A 366 17.24 -8.88 -27.64
CA THR A 366 17.25 -10.01 -26.70
C THR A 366 16.55 -9.70 -25.39
N GLN A 367 16.80 -8.52 -24.80
CA GLN A 367 16.17 -8.07 -23.55
C GLN A 367 14.67 -7.81 -23.76
N LEU A 368 14.31 -7.25 -24.91
CA LEU A 368 12.92 -7.06 -25.31
C LEU A 368 12.18 -8.39 -25.44
N LEU A 369 12.77 -9.38 -26.10
CA LEU A 369 12.18 -10.71 -26.27
C LEU A 369 12.02 -11.42 -24.92
N GLN A 370 13.04 -11.40 -24.06
CA GLN A 370 12.94 -11.94 -22.70
C GLN A 370 11.85 -11.26 -21.88
N PHE A 371 11.68 -9.94 -22.03
CA PHE A 371 10.61 -9.20 -21.37
C PHE A 371 9.22 -9.58 -21.92
N LEU A 372 9.08 -9.77 -23.23
CA LEU A 372 7.83 -10.21 -23.85
C LEU A 372 7.47 -11.66 -23.50
N ASP A 373 8.46 -12.54 -23.34
CA ASP A 373 8.26 -13.93 -22.94
C ASP A 373 7.99 -14.10 -21.44
N SER A 374 8.41 -13.12 -20.63
CA SER A 374 8.16 -13.12 -19.19
C SER A 374 6.67 -12.88 -18.91
N LYS A 375 5.97 -13.93 -18.47
CA LYS A 375 4.61 -13.81 -17.94
C LYS A 375 4.69 -13.21 -16.53
N PHE A 376 4.30 -11.94 -16.40
CA PHE A 376 4.32 -11.23 -15.10
C PHE A 376 3.05 -11.47 -14.28
N GLY A 377 1.99 -12.04 -14.88
CA GLY A 377 0.81 -12.51 -14.18
C GLY A 377 1.12 -13.76 -13.34
N LYS A 378 1.11 -13.63 -12.01
CA LYS A 378 1.16 -14.80 -11.12
C LYS A 378 -0.14 -15.59 -11.26
N GLY A 379 -0.15 -16.67 -12.04
CA GLY A 379 -0.99 -17.87 -11.85
C GLY A 379 -2.46 -17.68 -11.45
N GLN A 380 -3.07 -16.53 -11.73
CA GLN A 380 -4.48 -16.27 -11.52
C GLN A 380 -5.14 -16.67 -12.81
N THR A 381 -6.02 -17.65 -12.74
CA THR A 381 -6.76 -18.24 -13.86
C THR A 381 -7.58 -17.23 -14.69
N ASN A 382 -7.66 -15.96 -14.25
CA ASN A 382 -8.37 -14.85 -14.91
C ASN A 382 -7.63 -13.49 -14.84
N GLY A 383 -6.33 -13.44 -14.51
CA GLY A 383 -5.55 -12.20 -14.53
C GLY A 383 -5.01 -11.89 -15.95
N PRO A 384 -4.75 -10.63 -16.32
CA PRO A 384 -4.08 -10.34 -17.59
C PRO A 384 -2.66 -10.94 -17.56
N ASP A 385 -2.35 -11.80 -18.54
CA ASP A 385 -1.02 -12.41 -18.71
C ASP A 385 0.09 -11.35 -18.86
N PHE A 386 -0.28 -10.14 -19.30
CA PHE A 386 0.61 -9.01 -19.56
C PHE A 386 -0.01 -7.69 -19.07
N PHE A 387 0.82 -6.84 -18.45
CA PHE A 387 0.39 -5.53 -17.95
C PHE A 387 0.66 -4.38 -18.92
N TYR A 388 1.40 -4.59 -20.02
CA TYR A 388 1.60 -3.57 -21.06
C TYR A 388 0.45 -3.55 -22.08
N ASP A 389 0.26 -2.44 -22.80
CA ASP A 389 -0.72 -2.34 -23.89
C ASP A 389 -0.13 -2.92 -25.20
N PRO A 390 -0.63 -4.07 -25.71
CA PRO A 390 -0.12 -4.69 -26.93
C PRO A 390 -0.21 -3.80 -28.17
N LYS A 391 -1.22 -2.93 -28.25
CA LYS A 391 -1.40 -2.01 -29.41
C LYS A 391 -0.39 -0.88 -29.38
N TYR A 392 -0.08 -0.37 -28.18
CA TYR A 392 1.01 0.60 -28.01
C TYR A 392 2.36 -0.04 -28.33
N ALA A 393 2.61 -1.23 -27.79
CA ALA A 393 3.82 -2.02 -28.03
C ALA A 393 4.08 -2.22 -29.52
N LEU A 394 3.06 -2.68 -30.25
CA LEU A 394 3.15 -2.94 -31.68
C LEU A 394 3.48 -1.67 -32.49
N ARG A 395 2.79 -0.56 -32.23
CA ARG A 395 3.06 0.71 -32.92
C ARG A 395 4.50 1.17 -32.72
N LEU A 396 5.05 0.96 -31.53
CA LEU A 396 6.40 1.36 -31.21
C LEU A 396 7.44 0.44 -31.86
N CYS A 397 7.25 -0.89 -31.76
CA CYS A 397 8.14 -1.85 -32.39
C CYS A 397 8.15 -1.71 -33.92
N LEU A 398 7.02 -1.40 -34.55
CA LEU A 398 6.96 -1.09 -35.99
C LEU A 398 7.72 0.19 -36.34
N LYS A 399 7.62 1.24 -35.51
CA LYS A 399 8.34 2.51 -35.72
C LYS A 399 9.86 2.30 -35.67
N GLU A 400 10.34 1.53 -34.69
CA GLU A 400 11.76 1.22 -34.50
C GLU A 400 12.24 0.01 -35.32
N LYS A 401 11.39 -0.55 -36.20
CA LYS A 401 11.67 -1.70 -37.09
C LYS A 401 12.10 -2.99 -36.37
N ARG A 402 11.59 -3.23 -35.16
CA ARG A 402 11.84 -4.44 -34.35
C ARG A 402 10.92 -5.58 -34.75
N MET A 403 11.23 -6.23 -35.86
CA MET A 403 10.29 -7.16 -36.53
C MET A 403 10.06 -8.46 -35.75
N ARG A 404 11.09 -9.04 -35.10
CA ARG A 404 10.92 -10.27 -34.30
C ARG A 404 10.01 -10.06 -33.09
N ALA A 405 10.16 -8.91 -32.43
CA ALA A 405 9.28 -8.49 -31.34
C ALA A 405 7.84 -8.27 -31.82
N CYS A 406 7.64 -7.70 -33.02
CA CYS A 406 6.31 -7.55 -33.62
C CYS A 406 5.63 -8.91 -33.83
N VAL A 407 6.32 -9.89 -34.41
CA VAL A 407 5.79 -11.26 -34.59
C VAL A 407 5.34 -11.84 -33.26
N ARG A 408 6.16 -11.68 -32.21
CA ARG A 408 5.82 -12.16 -30.87
C ARG A 408 4.59 -11.45 -30.29
N ILE A 409 4.46 -10.14 -30.48
CA ILE A 409 3.28 -9.38 -30.03
C ILE A 409 2.01 -9.82 -30.78
N TYR A 410 2.09 -10.03 -32.10
CA TYR A 410 0.94 -10.53 -32.87
C TYR A 410 0.53 -11.94 -32.45
N SER A 411 1.50 -12.82 -32.16
CA SER A 411 1.28 -14.14 -31.56
C SER A 411 0.49 -14.04 -30.25
N MET A 412 0.87 -13.11 -29.36
CA MET A 412 0.18 -12.88 -28.09
C MET A 412 -1.22 -12.26 -28.25
N MET A 413 -1.46 -11.52 -29.33
CA MET A 413 -2.76 -10.96 -29.69
C MET A 413 -3.68 -11.95 -30.43
N SER A 414 -3.27 -13.23 -30.55
CA SER A 414 -3.93 -14.28 -31.36
C SER A 414 -4.17 -13.90 -32.83
N MET A 415 -3.38 -12.97 -33.35
CA MET A 415 -3.38 -12.50 -34.74
C MET A 415 -2.29 -13.24 -35.52
N HIS A 416 -2.48 -14.55 -35.69
CA HIS A 416 -1.47 -15.44 -36.27
C HIS A 416 -1.23 -15.18 -37.77
N GLU A 417 -2.23 -14.71 -38.52
CA GLU A 417 -2.09 -14.39 -39.95
C GLU A 417 -1.11 -13.25 -40.19
N GLU A 418 -1.26 -12.16 -39.44
CA GLU A 418 -0.36 -11.01 -39.48
C GLU A 418 1.02 -11.36 -38.90
N ALA A 419 1.06 -12.18 -37.85
CA ALA A 419 2.32 -12.69 -37.27
C ALA A 419 3.14 -13.45 -38.31
N VAL A 420 2.52 -14.40 -39.02
CA VAL A 420 3.17 -15.20 -40.06
C VAL A 420 3.57 -14.32 -41.25
N ALA A 421 2.70 -13.41 -41.70
CA ALA A 421 3.02 -12.49 -42.80
C ALA A 421 4.26 -11.61 -42.52
N LEU A 422 4.44 -11.18 -41.27
CA LEU A 422 5.64 -10.43 -40.86
C LEU A 422 6.84 -11.33 -40.57
N ALA A 423 6.63 -12.52 -40.01
CA ALA A 423 7.69 -13.50 -39.79
C ALA A 423 8.35 -13.91 -41.11
N LEU A 424 7.56 -14.11 -42.16
CA LEU A 424 8.04 -14.41 -43.52
C LEU A 424 8.99 -13.33 -44.08
N GLN A 425 8.88 -12.07 -43.64
CA GLN A 425 9.81 -11.00 -44.05
C GLN A 425 11.15 -11.04 -43.30
N VAL A 426 11.21 -11.73 -42.17
CA VAL A 426 12.38 -11.79 -41.28
C VAL A 426 13.09 -13.12 -41.41
N ASP A 427 12.37 -14.21 -41.14
CA ASP A 427 12.87 -15.57 -41.09
C ASP A 427 11.73 -16.58 -41.31
N PRO A 428 11.77 -17.40 -42.38
CA PRO A 428 10.76 -18.42 -42.65
C PRO A 428 10.70 -19.50 -41.57
N GLU A 429 11.77 -19.76 -40.81
CA GLU A 429 11.75 -20.73 -39.71
C GLU A 429 10.91 -20.24 -38.53
N LEU A 430 10.95 -18.93 -38.25
CA LEU A 430 10.10 -18.29 -37.25
C LEU A 430 8.62 -18.38 -37.64
N ALA A 431 8.32 -18.26 -38.94
CA ALA A 431 6.96 -18.41 -39.46
C ALA A 431 6.42 -19.84 -39.26
N LYS A 432 7.25 -20.87 -39.51
CA LYS A 432 6.89 -22.27 -39.24
C LYS A 432 6.60 -22.49 -37.75
N ALA A 433 7.51 -22.03 -36.88
CA ALA A 433 7.35 -22.16 -35.43
C ALA A 433 6.10 -21.43 -34.89
N GLU A 434 5.65 -20.36 -35.54
CA GLU A 434 4.41 -19.67 -35.17
C GLU A 434 3.16 -20.40 -35.67
N ALA A 435 3.22 -21.00 -36.87
CA ALA A 435 2.13 -21.81 -37.40
C ALA A 435 1.91 -23.10 -36.61
N ASP A 436 2.96 -23.71 -36.06
CA ASP A 436 2.85 -24.93 -35.23
C ASP A 436 2.26 -24.67 -33.84
N LYS A 437 2.28 -23.43 -33.34
CA LYS A 437 1.65 -23.10 -32.04
C LYS A 437 0.12 -23.12 -32.10
N VAL A 438 -0.46 -23.04 -33.28
CA VAL A 438 -1.91 -23.04 -33.49
C VAL A 438 -2.37 -24.50 -33.60
N GLU A 439 -2.50 -25.18 -32.45
CA GLU A 439 -2.95 -26.59 -32.39
C GLU A 439 -4.48 -26.73 -32.37
N ASP A 440 -5.21 -25.73 -31.87
CA ASP A 440 -6.66 -25.82 -31.65
C ASP A 440 -7.50 -25.65 -32.92
N ASP A 441 -7.02 -24.87 -33.91
CA ASP A 441 -7.73 -24.54 -35.15
C ASP A 441 -7.00 -25.09 -36.39
N GLU A 442 -7.35 -26.33 -36.79
CA GLU A 442 -6.82 -27.00 -37.98
C GLU A 442 -7.02 -26.19 -39.27
N ASP A 443 -8.16 -25.51 -39.44
CA ASP A 443 -8.45 -24.68 -40.62
C ASP A 443 -7.55 -23.44 -40.70
N LEU A 444 -7.32 -22.78 -39.57
CA LEU A 444 -6.43 -21.62 -39.47
C LEU A 444 -4.98 -22.07 -39.68
N ARG A 445 -4.58 -23.16 -39.04
CA ARG A 445 -3.27 -23.79 -39.21
C ARG A 445 -3.03 -24.12 -40.70
N LYS A 446 -3.99 -24.74 -41.37
CA LYS A 446 -3.93 -25.03 -42.82
C LYS A 446 -3.75 -23.75 -43.64
N LYS A 447 -4.50 -22.69 -43.34
CA LYS A 447 -4.38 -21.39 -44.02
C LYS A 447 -3.01 -20.75 -43.82
N LEU A 448 -2.45 -20.78 -42.61
CA LEU A 448 -1.11 -20.25 -42.31
C LEU A 448 -0.02 -21.04 -43.05
N TRP A 449 -0.11 -22.38 -43.03
CA TRP A 449 0.82 -23.24 -43.76
C TRP A 449 0.73 -23.06 -45.28
N LEU A 450 -0.47 -22.80 -45.84
CA LEU A 450 -0.62 -22.41 -47.24
C LEU A 450 0.01 -21.04 -47.55
N MET A 451 -0.12 -20.07 -46.64
CA MET A 451 0.55 -18.77 -46.79
C MET A 451 2.08 -18.91 -46.79
N ILE A 452 2.62 -19.73 -45.89
CA ILE A 452 4.06 -20.04 -45.83
C ILE A 452 4.48 -20.78 -47.11
N ALA A 453 3.75 -21.80 -47.54
CA ALA A 453 4.02 -22.56 -48.76
C ALA A 453 4.05 -21.65 -49.99
N LYS A 454 3.03 -20.80 -50.14
CA LYS A 454 2.95 -19.80 -51.22
C LYS A 454 4.20 -18.92 -51.23
N HIS A 455 4.60 -18.41 -50.07
CA HIS A 455 5.76 -17.53 -49.96
C HIS A 455 7.08 -18.23 -50.28
N VAL A 456 7.30 -19.44 -49.75
CA VAL A 456 8.51 -20.25 -50.01
C VAL A 456 8.63 -20.62 -51.49
N ILE A 457 7.51 -20.90 -52.15
CA ILE A 457 7.46 -21.26 -53.58
C ILE A 457 7.61 -20.03 -54.49
N GLU A 458 7.02 -18.88 -54.13
CA GLU A 458 7.06 -17.65 -54.94
C GLU A 458 8.35 -16.82 -54.78
N GLN A 459 8.97 -16.79 -53.58
CA GLN A 459 10.15 -15.95 -53.34
C GLN A 459 11.44 -16.49 -53.95
N GLU A 460 11.65 -17.80 -53.95
CA GLU A 460 12.88 -18.36 -54.51
C GLU A 460 12.77 -18.47 -56.03
N LYS A 461 13.31 -17.48 -56.76
CA LYS A 461 13.59 -17.57 -58.21
C LYS A 461 14.71 -18.58 -58.55
N GLY A 462 14.84 -19.64 -57.76
CA GLY A 462 15.79 -20.73 -57.97
C GLY A 462 15.39 -21.64 -59.12
N VAL A 463 16.28 -22.56 -59.47
CA VAL A 463 16.03 -23.59 -60.48
C VAL A 463 14.77 -24.35 -60.07
N LYS A 464 13.76 -24.36 -60.94
CA LYS A 464 12.40 -24.90 -60.71
C LYS A 464 12.38 -26.28 -60.01
N ARG A 465 13.40 -27.10 -60.24
CA ARG A 465 13.54 -28.45 -59.68
C ARG A 465 13.88 -28.49 -58.19
N GLU A 466 14.58 -27.48 -57.69
CA GLU A 466 14.98 -27.38 -56.29
C GLU A 466 13.81 -26.84 -55.44
N ASN A 467 13.03 -25.92 -56.00
CA ASN A 467 11.77 -25.46 -55.39
C ASN A 467 10.76 -26.61 -55.24
N ILE A 468 10.66 -27.51 -56.24
CA ILE A 468 9.79 -28.69 -56.16
C ILE A 468 10.27 -29.65 -55.05
N ARG A 469 11.57 -29.91 -54.95
CA ARG A 469 12.12 -30.77 -53.88
C ARG A 469 11.93 -30.17 -52.49
N LYS A 470 12.12 -28.85 -52.34
CA LYS A 470 11.87 -28.15 -51.08
C LYS A 470 10.38 -28.11 -50.74
N ALA A 471 9.49 -27.97 -51.72
CA ALA A 471 8.04 -28.08 -51.51
C ALA A 471 7.62 -29.50 -51.09
N ILE A 472 8.26 -30.55 -51.63
CA ILE A 472 8.06 -31.93 -51.19
C ILE A 472 8.60 -32.14 -49.77
N ALA A 473 9.76 -31.57 -49.43
CA ALA A 473 10.28 -31.59 -48.06
C ALA A 473 9.35 -30.84 -47.09
N PHE A 474 8.80 -29.71 -47.53
CA PHE A 474 7.84 -28.92 -46.76
C PHE A 474 6.52 -29.67 -46.54
N LEU A 475 6.02 -30.39 -47.54
CA LEU A 475 4.87 -31.30 -47.41
C LEU A 475 5.13 -32.43 -46.41
N ALA A 476 6.34 -33.00 -46.43
CA ALA A 476 6.74 -34.02 -45.47
C ALA A 476 6.83 -33.48 -44.03
N GLU A 477 7.24 -32.21 -43.85
CA GLU A 477 7.28 -31.54 -42.55
C GLU A 477 5.88 -31.22 -41.99
N THR A 478 4.89 -30.97 -42.87
CA THR A 478 3.53 -30.56 -42.46
C THR A 478 2.61 -31.68 -41.96
N GLY A 479 3.03 -32.94 -42.00
CA GLY A 479 2.31 -34.08 -41.41
C GLY A 479 0.80 -34.12 -41.72
N ASP A 480 0.41 -34.61 -42.90
CA ASP A 480 -0.97 -34.81 -43.37
C ASP A 480 -1.91 -33.57 -43.40
N LEU A 481 -1.52 -32.41 -42.86
CA LEU A 481 -2.31 -31.18 -42.84
C LEU A 481 -2.53 -30.59 -44.24
N LEU A 482 -1.49 -30.62 -45.08
CA LEU A 482 -1.52 -30.14 -46.45
C LEU A 482 -1.50 -31.32 -47.42
N LYS A 483 -2.45 -31.32 -48.35
CA LYS A 483 -2.43 -32.26 -49.46
C LYS A 483 -1.70 -31.66 -50.66
N ILE A 484 -1.19 -32.53 -51.52
CA ILE A 484 -0.57 -32.11 -52.78
C ILE A 484 -1.53 -31.25 -53.64
N GLU A 485 -2.84 -31.54 -53.57
CA GLU A 485 -3.91 -30.78 -54.23
C GLU A 485 -3.92 -29.29 -53.85
N ASP A 486 -3.56 -28.96 -52.60
CA ASP A 486 -3.63 -27.60 -52.10
C ASP A 486 -2.43 -26.75 -52.57
N ILE A 487 -1.30 -27.38 -52.92
CA ILE A 487 -0.07 -26.68 -53.31
C ILE A 487 0.07 -26.57 -54.84
N LEU A 488 -0.52 -27.51 -55.59
CA LEU A 488 -0.49 -27.52 -57.06
C LEU A 488 -0.88 -26.18 -57.72
N PRO A 489 -1.89 -25.42 -57.25
CA PRO A 489 -2.27 -24.13 -57.85
C PRO A 489 -1.20 -23.03 -57.79
N PHE A 490 -0.21 -23.14 -56.88
CA PHE A 490 0.86 -22.14 -56.75
C PHE A 490 1.99 -22.34 -57.77
N PHE A 491 1.99 -23.47 -58.48
CA PHE A 491 2.97 -23.75 -59.52
C PHE A 491 2.47 -23.26 -60.89
N PRO A 492 3.34 -22.69 -61.74
CA PRO A 492 2.97 -22.28 -63.10
C PRO A 492 2.60 -23.50 -63.97
N ASP A 493 1.70 -23.31 -64.94
CA ASP A 493 1.09 -24.35 -65.81
C ASP A 493 2.06 -25.30 -66.54
N PHE A 494 3.36 -25.00 -66.57
CA PHE A 494 4.42 -25.78 -67.25
C PHE A 494 5.36 -26.53 -66.29
N VAL A 495 4.85 -26.98 -65.14
CA VAL A 495 5.59 -27.90 -64.27
C VAL A 495 5.43 -29.34 -64.76
N LEU A 496 6.56 -30.01 -64.98
CA LEU A 496 6.61 -31.41 -65.40
C LEU A 496 6.04 -32.28 -64.27
N ILE A 497 4.85 -32.86 -64.50
CA ILE A 497 4.15 -33.78 -63.59
C ILE A 497 5.04 -34.96 -63.15
N ASP A 498 6.06 -35.30 -63.94
CA ASP A 498 7.04 -36.35 -63.63
C ASP A 498 7.71 -36.17 -62.26
N ASP A 499 8.00 -34.93 -61.84
CA ASP A 499 8.66 -34.68 -60.55
C ASP A 499 7.70 -34.88 -59.34
N PHE A 500 6.37 -34.93 -59.56
CA PHE A 500 5.35 -35.17 -58.52
C PHE A 500 4.72 -36.57 -58.56
N LYS A 501 5.11 -37.41 -59.53
CA LYS A 501 4.49 -38.71 -59.79
C LYS A 501 4.43 -39.60 -58.55
N GLU A 502 5.52 -39.69 -57.79
CA GLU A 502 5.59 -40.58 -56.62
C GLU A 502 4.63 -40.15 -55.52
N GLU A 503 4.55 -38.85 -55.23
CA GLU A 503 3.70 -38.32 -54.18
C GLU A 503 2.22 -38.37 -54.56
N ILE A 504 1.88 -38.08 -55.83
CA ILE A 504 0.52 -38.27 -56.36
C ILE A 504 0.11 -39.74 -56.25
N CYS A 505 1.01 -40.67 -56.59
CA CYS A 505 0.74 -42.10 -56.45
C CYS A 505 0.54 -42.53 -55.00
N LYS A 506 1.20 -41.88 -54.04
CA LYS A 506 1.01 -42.13 -52.61
C LYS A 506 -0.35 -41.61 -52.12
N SER A 507 -0.68 -40.34 -52.39
CA SER A 507 -1.99 -39.77 -52.03
C SER A 507 -3.16 -40.54 -52.64
N LEU A 508 -3.04 -41.00 -53.90
CA LEU A 508 -4.07 -41.83 -54.54
C LEU A 508 -4.26 -43.19 -53.85
N LYS A 509 -3.18 -43.81 -53.36
CA LYS A 509 -3.29 -45.06 -52.57
C LYS A 509 -3.97 -44.81 -51.24
N ASP A 510 -3.66 -43.69 -50.58
CA ASP A 510 -4.26 -43.35 -49.28
C ASP A 510 -5.76 -43.07 -49.42
N TYR A 511 -6.19 -42.37 -50.49
CA TYR A 511 -7.61 -42.22 -50.81
C TYR A 511 -8.29 -43.57 -51.05
N ASN A 512 -7.65 -44.48 -51.78
CA ASN A 512 -8.23 -45.81 -52.03
C ASN A 512 -8.38 -46.61 -50.73
N ASN A 513 -7.39 -46.53 -49.83
CA ASN A 513 -7.45 -47.18 -48.52
C ASN A 513 -8.55 -46.57 -47.63
N GLN A 514 -8.68 -45.25 -47.60
CA GLN A 514 -9.76 -44.57 -46.87
C GLN A 514 -11.14 -44.98 -47.39
N ILE A 515 -11.29 -45.09 -48.71
CA ILE A 515 -12.53 -45.56 -49.34
C ILE A 515 -12.84 -47.01 -48.92
N GLU A 516 -11.83 -47.88 -48.81
CA GLU A 516 -12.02 -49.25 -48.33
C GLU A 516 -12.44 -49.31 -46.85
N ILE A 517 -11.83 -48.50 -45.98
CA ILE A 517 -12.19 -48.40 -44.57
C ILE A 517 -13.64 -47.90 -44.43
N LEU A 518 -13.99 -46.80 -45.10
CA LEU A 518 -15.36 -46.26 -45.08
C LEU A 518 -16.40 -47.27 -45.61
N LYS A 519 -16.06 -48.05 -46.65
CA LYS A 519 -16.91 -49.14 -47.14
C LYS A 519 -17.09 -50.23 -46.08
N GLN A 520 -16.03 -50.57 -45.35
CA GLN A 520 -16.09 -51.54 -44.28
C GLN A 520 -16.95 -51.05 -43.11
N GLU A 521 -16.74 -49.81 -42.65
CA GLU A 521 -17.56 -49.17 -41.61
C GLU A 521 -19.04 -49.10 -42.01
N MET A 522 -19.34 -48.73 -43.26
CA MET A 522 -20.70 -48.72 -43.79
C MET A 522 -21.32 -50.13 -43.76
N ASN A 523 -20.56 -51.16 -44.12
CA ASN A 523 -21.05 -52.55 -44.07
C ASN A 523 -21.30 -53.01 -42.63
N ASP A 524 -20.42 -52.66 -41.69
CA ASP A 524 -20.57 -53.02 -40.28
C ASP A 524 -21.74 -52.30 -39.62
N ALA A 525 -21.93 -51.01 -39.92
CA ALA A 525 -23.11 -50.25 -39.50
C ALA A 525 -24.40 -50.84 -40.08
N THR A 526 -24.38 -51.27 -41.34
CA THR A 526 -25.54 -51.93 -41.98
C THR A 526 -25.86 -53.26 -41.31
N ARG A 527 -24.85 -54.10 -41.04
CA ARG A 527 -25.01 -55.35 -40.29
C ARG A 527 -25.55 -55.11 -38.88
N GLY A 528 -25.05 -54.09 -38.18
CA GLY A 528 -25.55 -53.68 -36.87
C GLY A 528 -27.03 -53.28 -36.93
N ALA A 529 -27.43 -52.48 -37.92
CA ALA A 529 -28.82 -52.10 -38.12
C ALA A 529 -29.72 -53.31 -38.42
N ASP A 530 -29.25 -54.26 -39.22
CA ASP A 530 -30.01 -55.48 -39.52
C ASP A 530 -30.18 -56.38 -38.29
N ASN A 531 -29.14 -56.52 -37.45
CA ASN A 531 -29.24 -57.23 -36.18
C ASN A 531 -30.27 -56.56 -35.25
N ILE A 532 -30.25 -55.23 -35.15
CA ILE A 532 -31.24 -54.48 -34.36
C ILE A 532 -32.66 -54.69 -34.89
N ARG A 533 -32.87 -54.66 -36.22
CA ARG A 533 -34.18 -54.95 -36.82
C ARG A 533 -34.65 -56.36 -36.50
N SER A 534 -33.74 -57.34 -36.54
CA SER A 534 -34.03 -58.72 -36.16
C SER A 534 -34.42 -58.81 -34.69
N ASP A 535 -33.68 -58.17 -33.79
CA ASP A 535 -33.98 -58.14 -32.35
C ASP A 535 -35.31 -57.46 -32.04
N ILE A 536 -35.63 -56.36 -32.70
CA ILE A 536 -36.95 -55.69 -32.58
C ILE A 536 -38.07 -56.65 -33.02
N SER A 537 -37.89 -57.36 -34.13
CA SER A 537 -38.88 -58.33 -34.60
C SER A 537 -39.06 -59.50 -33.62
N ALA A 538 -37.97 -59.96 -32.99
CA ALA A 538 -38.01 -61.00 -31.97
C ALA A 538 -38.65 -60.50 -30.66
N LEU A 539 -38.39 -59.24 -30.26
CA LEU A 539 -39.01 -58.61 -29.09
C LEU A 539 -40.52 -58.44 -29.27
N ALA A 540 -40.97 -58.04 -30.47
CA ALA A 540 -42.40 -57.90 -30.77
C ALA A 540 -43.18 -59.22 -30.69
N GLN A 541 -42.50 -60.37 -30.80
CA GLN A 541 -43.10 -61.71 -30.71
C GLN A 541 -43.06 -62.33 -29.30
N ARG A 542 -42.49 -61.64 -28.29
CA ARG A 542 -42.46 -62.16 -26.91
C ARG A 542 -43.84 -62.08 -26.28
N TYR A 543 -44.30 -63.20 -25.72
CA TYR A 543 -45.48 -63.29 -24.87
C TYR A 543 -45.07 -63.74 -23.47
N ALA A 544 -45.73 -63.22 -22.44
CA ALA A 544 -45.60 -63.69 -21.07
C ALA A 544 -46.84 -64.51 -20.70
N VAL A 545 -46.65 -65.70 -20.14
CA VAL A 545 -47.74 -66.55 -19.65
C VAL A 545 -47.91 -66.29 -18.17
N ILE A 546 -49.13 -65.90 -17.75
CA ILE A 546 -49.48 -65.58 -16.36
C ILE A 546 -50.37 -66.70 -15.83
N ASP A 547 -50.02 -67.22 -14.65
CA ASP A 547 -50.88 -68.18 -13.94
C ASP A 547 -52.03 -67.46 -13.22
N ARG A 548 -53.22 -68.09 -13.16
CA ARG A 548 -54.44 -67.49 -12.57
C ARG A 548 -54.30 -67.11 -11.08
N GLU A 549 -53.31 -67.68 -10.42
CA GLU A 549 -53.03 -67.52 -8.98
C GLU A 549 -51.88 -66.54 -8.71
N GLU A 550 -51.30 -65.90 -9.72
CA GLU A 550 -50.15 -65.01 -9.56
C GLU A 550 -50.48 -63.78 -8.69
N GLU A 551 -49.63 -63.54 -7.70
CA GLU A 551 -49.81 -62.51 -6.68
C GLU A 551 -48.96 -61.28 -6.94
N CYS A 552 -49.48 -60.10 -6.59
CA CYS A 552 -48.72 -58.86 -6.65
C CYS A 552 -47.56 -58.90 -5.64
N GLY A 553 -46.36 -58.57 -6.09
CA GLY A 553 -45.16 -58.56 -5.25
C GLY A 553 -45.26 -57.70 -3.98
N VAL A 554 -45.99 -56.58 -4.02
CA VAL A 554 -46.12 -55.63 -2.90
C VAL A 554 -47.28 -55.98 -1.97
N CYS A 555 -48.48 -56.25 -2.50
CA CYS A 555 -49.68 -56.45 -1.66
C CYS A 555 -50.09 -57.92 -1.47
N LYS A 556 -49.41 -58.87 -2.11
CA LYS A 556 -49.67 -60.33 -2.05
C LYS A 556 -51.11 -60.74 -2.42
N ARG A 557 -51.85 -59.86 -3.11
CA ARG A 557 -53.18 -60.17 -3.64
C ARG A 557 -53.06 -60.59 -5.11
N LYS A 558 -53.91 -61.53 -5.54
CA LYS A 558 -53.99 -61.99 -6.94
C LYS A 558 -54.15 -60.82 -7.91
N ILE A 559 -53.42 -60.85 -9.02
CA ILE A 559 -53.34 -59.72 -9.96
C ILE A 559 -54.64 -59.56 -10.76
N LEU A 560 -55.28 -60.67 -11.09
CA LEU A 560 -56.47 -60.73 -11.95
C LEU A 560 -57.81 -60.56 -11.19
N THR A 561 -57.80 -60.36 -9.86
CA THR A 561 -59.05 -60.22 -9.09
C THR A 561 -59.61 -58.80 -9.14
N ALA A 562 -60.82 -58.66 -9.67
CA ALA A 562 -61.56 -57.40 -9.75
C ALA A 562 -61.92 -56.85 -8.35
N GLY A 563 -61.36 -55.68 -8.01
CA GLY A 563 -61.91 -54.66 -7.11
C GLY A 563 -62.53 -55.10 -5.77
N ALA A 564 -61.74 -55.09 -4.70
CA ALA A 564 -62.26 -54.97 -3.33
C ALA A 564 -61.41 -53.97 -2.54
N LEU A 565 -61.65 -52.67 -2.77
CA LEU A 565 -61.50 -51.55 -1.81
C LEU A 565 -61.78 -50.20 -2.50
N GLN A 566 -63.05 -49.94 -2.82
CA GLN A 566 -63.70 -48.63 -2.69
C GLN A 566 -65.21 -48.84 -2.80
N GLN A 567 -65.84 -49.07 -1.65
CA GLN A 567 -67.28 -49.06 -1.45
C GLN A 567 -67.68 -47.66 -0.95
N ILE A 568 -68.12 -46.76 -1.84
CA ILE A 568 -69.22 -45.81 -1.61
C ILE A 568 -69.89 -45.50 -2.97
N GLY A 569 -71.12 -45.98 -3.20
CA GLY A 569 -72.09 -45.32 -4.09
C GLY A 569 -72.34 -45.88 -5.51
N ARG A 570 -73.14 -46.96 -5.60
CA ARG A 570 -74.12 -47.36 -6.65
C ARG A 570 -73.85 -47.10 -8.15
N GLY A 571 -73.97 -48.17 -8.95
CA GLY A 571 -74.49 -48.11 -10.32
C GLY A 571 -73.98 -49.23 -11.23
N TYR A 572 -74.84 -50.19 -11.56
CA TYR A 572 -74.56 -51.31 -12.47
C TYR A 572 -74.25 -50.83 -13.91
N THR A 573 -73.02 -51.03 -14.38
CA THR A 573 -72.72 -51.44 -15.78
C THR A 573 -71.47 -52.31 -15.79
N SER A 574 -71.68 -53.58 -16.14
CA SER A 574 -70.68 -54.61 -16.30
C SER A 574 -69.91 -54.45 -17.61
N MET A 575 -68.63 -54.10 -17.51
CA MET A 575 -67.53 -54.75 -18.21
C MET A 575 -66.28 -54.37 -17.42
N ALA A 576 -65.64 -55.38 -16.85
CA ALA A 576 -64.53 -55.26 -15.94
C ALA A 576 -63.43 -54.36 -16.52
N SER A 577 -63.32 -53.14 -16.02
CA SER A 577 -62.09 -52.38 -16.16
C SER A 577 -61.06 -53.14 -15.33
N MET A 578 -60.30 -54.03 -15.97
CA MET A 578 -59.17 -54.69 -15.34
C MET A 578 -58.26 -53.60 -14.78
N VAL A 579 -57.81 -53.77 -13.54
CA VAL A 579 -56.83 -52.85 -12.97
C VAL A 579 -55.54 -53.03 -13.77
N PRO A 580 -54.95 -51.96 -14.34
CA PRO A 580 -53.70 -52.08 -15.08
C PRO A 580 -52.64 -52.72 -14.18
N PHE A 581 -51.89 -53.66 -14.74
CA PHE A 581 -50.84 -54.39 -14.04
C PHE A 581 -49.59 -54.42 -14.92
N TYR A 582 -48.44 -54.50 -14.27
CA TYR A 582 -47.14 -54.57 -14.91
C TYR A 582 -46.55 -55.94 -14.70
N ILE A 583 -45.91 -56.47 -15.73
CA ILE A 583 -45.11 -57.69 -15.66
C ILE A 583 -43.71 -57.32 -16.13
N PHE A 584 -42.73 -57.63 -15.30
CA PHE A 584 -41.34 -57.47 -15.69
C PHE A 584 -40.81 -58.77 -16.32
N PRO A 585 -39.80 -58.69 -17.22
CA PRO A 585 -39.18 -59.87 -17.82
C PRO A 585 -38.59 -60.88 -16.80
N CYS A 586 -38.36 -60.46 -15.55
CA CYS A 586 -37.93 -61.33 -14.45
C CYS A 586 -39.06 -62.20 -13.87
N GLY A 587 -40.30 -62.06 -14.35
CA GLY A 587 -41.46 -62.81 -13.86
C GLY A 587 -42.16 -62.19 -12.66
N HIS A 588 -41.72 -61.01 -12.18
CA HIS A 588 -42.44 -60.29 -11.14
C HIS A 588 -43.59 -59.48 -11.72
N ALA A 589 -44.77 -59.62 -11.14
CA ALA A 589 -45.95 -58.90 -11.55
C ALA A 589 -46.54 -58.06 -10.40
N PHE A 590 -47.07 -56.87 -10.77
CA PHE A 590 -47.52 -55.87 -9.82
C PHE A 590 -48.80 -55.17 -10.31
N HIS A 591 -49.71 -54.81 -9.40
CA HIS A 591 -50.75 -53.84 -9.73
C HIS A 591 -50.10 -52.47 -10.00
N ALA A 592 -50.59 -51.72 -10.99
CA ALA A 592 -50.04 -50.40 -11.34
C ALA A 592 -49.96 -49.46 -10.12
N GLN A 593 -51.02 -49.41 -9.30
CA GLN A 593 -51.03 -48.55 -8.12
C GLN A 593 -50.05 -49.01 -7.04
N CYS A 594 -49.85 -50.32 -6.89
CA CYS A 594 -48.87 -50.86 -5.93
C CYS A 594 -47.44 -50.61 -6.39
N LEU A 595 -47.19 -50.73 -7.69
CA LEU A 595 -45.88 -50.44 -8.28
C LEU A 595 -45.52 -48.96 -8.11
N ILE A 596 -46.43 -48.05 -8.48
CA ILE A 596 -46.22 -46.60 -8.33
C ILE A 596 -45.93 -46.26 -6.87
N ALA A 597 -46.76 -46.75 -5.93
CA ALA A 597 -46.56 -46.48 -4.50
C ALA A 597 -45.20 -46.97 -4.00
N HIS A 598 -44.77 -48.15 -4.43
CA HIS A 598 -43.47 -48.70 -4.04
C HIS A 598 -42.31 -47.89 -4.64
N VAL A 599 -42.35 -47.56 -5.94
CA VAL A 599 -41.32 -46.78 -6.62
C VAL A 599 -41.22 -45.37 -6.02
N THR A 600 -42.34 -44.71 -5.71
CA THR A 600 -42.32 -43.38 -5.08
C THR A 600 -41.70 -43.38 -3.67
N ARG A 601 -41.73 -44.51 -2.96
CA ARG A 601 -41.11 -44.65 -1.63
C ARG A 601 -39.60 -44.84 -1.72
N CYS A 602 -39.13 -45.51 -2.77
CA CYS A 602 -37.73 -45.95 -2.88
C CYS A 602 -36.88 -45.05 -3.77
N THR A 603 -37.50 -44.12 -4.50
CA THR A 603 -36.80 -43.22 -5.42
C THR A 603 -36.52 -41.84 -4.80
N SER A 604 -35.72 -41.03 -5.50
CA SER A 604 -35.38 -39.67 -5.07
C SER A 604 -36.60 -38.75 -4.99
N GLN A 605 -36.58 -37.76 -4.08
CA GLN A 605 -37.74 -36.86 -3.84
C GLN A 605 -38.20 -36.12 -5.10
N SER A 606 -37.28 -35.71 -5.98
CA SER A 606 -37.60 -35.04 -7.25
C SER A 606 -38.28 -35.97 -8.26
N GLN A 607 -37.83 -37.23 -8.36
CA GLN A 607 -38.46 -38.23 -9.23
C GLN A 607 -39.81 -38.70 -8.68
N ALA A 608 -39.95 -38.81 -7.36
CA ALA A 608 -41.23 -39.11 -6.71
C ALA A 608 -42.26 -38.00 -6.95
N GLU A 609 -41.88 -36.73 -6.81
CA GLU A 609 -42.73 -35.58 -7.13
C GLU A 609 -43.12 -35.55 -8.61
N TYR A 610 -42.20 -35.87 -9.51
CA TYR A 610 -42.46 -35.97 -10.95
C TYR A 610 -43.50 -37.06 -11.27
N ILE A 611 -43.32 -38.28 -10.73
CA ILE A 611 -44.26 -39.40 -10.92
C ILE A 611 -45.65 -39.06 -10.35
N LEU A 612 -45.71 -38.45 -9.15
CA LEU A 612 -46.98 -38.03 -8.55
C LEU A 612 -47.65 -36.90 -9.34
N ASN A 613 -46.88 -35.98 -9.92
CA ASN A 613 -47.41 -34.93 -10.79
C ASN A 613 -48.00 -35.53 -12.07
N LEU A 614 -47.30 -36.48 -12.72
CA LEU A 614 -47.82 -37.22 -13.87
C LEU A 614 -49.11 -37.98 -13.53
N GLN A 615 -49.17 -38.66 -12.38
CA GLN A 615 -50.39 -39.33 -11.91
C GLN A 615 -51.55 -38.34 -11.67
N LYS A 616 -51.25 -37.17 -11.10
CA LYS A 616 -52.23 -36.10 -10.87
C LYS A 616 -52.74 -35.52 -12.19
N GLN A 617 -51.86 -35.29 -13.16
CA GLN A 617 -52.25 -34.81 -14.50
C GLN A 617 -53.11 -35.84 -15.24
N LEU A 618 -52.74 -37.13 -15.18
CA LEU A 618 -53.52 -38.21 -15.77
C LEU A 618 -54.91 -38.34 -15.12
N SER A 619 -55.01 -38.30 -13.80
CA SER A 619 -56.31 -38.37 -13.11
C SER A 619 -57.18 -37.13 -13.36
N LEU A 620 -56.59 -35.94 -13.48
CA LEU A 620 -57.30 -34.71 -13.86
C LEU A 620 -57.83 -34.76 -15.31
N LEU A 621 -57.06 -35.32 -16.25
CA LEU A 621 -57.48 -35.47 -17.63
C LEU A 621 -58.54 -36.57 -17.80
N VAL A 622 -58.39 -37.71 -17.10
CA VAL A 622 -59.39 -38.79 -17.10
C VAL A 622 -60.70 -38.33 -16.45
N SER A 623 -60.65 -37.57 -15.35
CA SER A 623 -61.86 -37.02 -14.71
C SER A 623 -62.53 -35.92 -15.54
N LYS A 624 -61.78 -35.11 -16.28
CA LYS A 624 -62.32 -34.18 -17.29
C LYS A 624 -63.00 -34.93 -18.45
N ALA A 625 -62.40 -36.01 -18.93
CA ALA A 625 -63.00 -36.86 -19.96
C ALA A 625 -64.31 -37.55 -19.49
N GLN A 626 -64.43 -37.89 -18.21
CA GLN A 626 -65.65 -38.49 -17.63
C GLN A 626 -66.76 -37.49 -17.27
N LYS A 627 -66.46 -36.19 -17.07
CA LYS A 627 -67.46 -35.14 -16.79
C LYS A 627 -68.00 -34.44 -18.04
N GLY A 628 -67.41 -34.69 -19.22
CA GLY A 628 -67.81 -34.10 -20.51
C GLY A 628 -68.98 -34.81 -21.24
N THR A 629 -69.57 -35.86 -20.68
CA THR A 629 -70.60 -36.69 -21.34
C THR A 629 -72.05 -36.19 -21.17
N GLY A 630 -72.25 -34.92 -20.82
CA GLY A 630 -73.59 -34.33 -20.70
C GLY A 630 -73.61 -32.83 -21.02
N GLY A 631 -73.59 -32.47 -22.30
CA GLY A 631 -73.79 -31.09 -22.77
C GLY A 631 -73.20 -30.85 -24.16
N SER A 632 -74.06 -30.49 -25.11
CA SER A 632 -73.82 -30.36 -26.56
C SER A 632 -72.69 -29.39 -26.95
N GLY A 633 -71.88 -29.76 -27.95
CA GLY A 633 -71.03 -28.82 -28.71
C GLY A 633 -69.73 -29.42 -29.25
N HIS A 634 -69.72 -29.70 -30.56
CA HIS A 634 -68.62 -29.94 -31.48
C HIS A 634 -67.19 -29.51 -31.03
N ASP A 635 -66.27 -30.48 -30.83
CA ASP A 635 -64.89 -30.53 -31.39
C ASP A 635 -63.99 -31.60 -30.69
N ASP A 636 -63.42 -32.50 -31.52
CA ASP A 636 -62.27 -33.40 -31.38
C ASP A 636 -61.95 -34.16 -30.06
N PRO A 637 -62.42 -35.43 -29.90
CA PRO A 637 -61.92 -36.34 -28.87
C PRO A 637 -60.50 -36.89 -29.15
N VAL A 638 -59.98 -36.83 -30.38
CA VAL A 638 -58.76 -37.55 -30.82
C VAL A 638 -57.44 -36.93 -30.34
N THR A 639 -57.38 -35.61 -30.15
CA THR A 639 -56.18 -34.93 -29.62
C THR A 639 -56.03 -35.13 -28.11
N SER A 640 -57.14 -35.26 -27.40
CA SER A 640 -57.13 -35.57 -25.96
C SER A 640 -56.63 -36.99 -25.67
N THR A 641 -56.99 -37.98 -26.49
CA THR A 641 -56.55 -39.38 -26.31
C THR A 641 -55.05 -39.55 -26.54
N THR A 642 -54.50 -38.96 -27.60
CA THR A 642 -53.05 -39.00 -27.87
C THR A 642 -52.23 -38.32 -26.78
N SER A 643 -52.75 -37.25 -26.15
CA SER A 643 -52.09 -36.62 -25.01
C SER A 643 -52.11 -37.49 -23.74
N ILE A 644 -53.22 -38.21 -23.51
CA ILE A 644 -53.34 -39.16 -22.40
C ILE A 644 -52.38 -40.33 -22.61
N ASP A 645 -52.25 -40.83 -23.83
CA ASP A 645 -51.38 -41.97 -24.15
C ASP A 645 -49.89 -41.60 -24.07
N LYS A 646 -49.52 -40.37 -24.44
CA LYS A 646 -48.16 -39.85 -24.20
C LYS A 646 -47.83 -39.72 -22.71
N LEU A 647 -48.75 -39.18 -21.92
CA LEU A 647 -48.56 -39.07 -20.47
C LEU A 647 -48.55 -40.43 -19.78
N ARG A 648 -49.33 -41.41 -20.27
CA ARG A 648 -49.25 -42.81 -19.84
C ARG A 648 -47.89 -43.41 -20.18
N SER A 649 -47.42 -43.28 -21.42
CA SER A 649 -46.09 -43.75 -21.81
C SER A 649 -44.99 -43.15 -20.92
N GLN A 650 -45.04 -41.85 -20.62
CA GLN A 650 -44.08 -41.20 -19.73
C GLN A 650 -44.17 -41.70 -18.27
N LEU A 651 -45.38 -42.01 -17.80
CA LEU A 651 -45.57 -42.62 -16.48
C LEU A 651 -45.02 -44.05 -16.46
N ASP A 652 -45.33 -44.82 -17.50
CA ASP A 652 -44.89 -46.21 -17.66
C ASP A 652 -43.35 -46.27 -17.76
N ASP A 653 -42.72 -45.37 -18.53
CA ASP A 653 -41.25 -45.26 -18.62
C ASP A 653 -40.62 -44.92 -17.28
N ALA A 654 -41.23 -44.02 -16.49
CA ALA A 654 -40.70 -43.61 -15.20
C ALA A 654 -40.88 -44.65 -14.09
N VAL A 655 -41.91 -45.50 -14.20
CA VAL A 655 -42.29 -46.46 -13.15
C VAL A 655 -41.83 -47.88 -13.46
N ALA A 656 -41.74 -48.25 -14.75
CA ALA A 656 -41.41 -49.58 -15.22
C ALA A 656 -40.03 -49.68 -15.89
N SER A 657 -39.15 -48.68 -15.72
CA SER A 657 -37.76 -48.73 -16.20
C SER A 657 -36.96 -49.91 -15.63
N GLU A 658 -37.24 -50.28 -14.37
CA GLU A 658 -36.58 -51.39 -13.68
C GLU A 658 -37.57 -52.12 -12.76
N CYS A 659 -37.33 -53.42 -12.54
CA CYS A 659 -38.11 -54.20 -11.58
C CYS A 659 -37.71 -53.80 -10.15
N PRO A 660 -38.63 -53.34 -9.29
CA PRO A 660 -38.28 -52.88 -7.94
C PRO A 660 -37.58 -53.93 -7.08
N PHE A 661 -37.79 -55.22 -7.34
CA PHE A 661 -37.18 -56.32 -6.57
C PHE A 661 -35.89 -56.89 -7.15
N CYS A 662 -35.55 -56.54 -8.40
CA CYS A 662 -34.36 -57.09 -9.07
C CYS A 662 -33.40 -55.99 -9.57
N GLY A 663 -33.83 -54.74 -9.56
CA GLY A 663 -33.05 -53.58 -9.98
C GLY A 663 -32.38 -52.85 -8.83
N ASP A 664 -31.89 -51.67 -9.14
CA ASP A 664 -31.09 -50.84 -8.24
C ASP A 664 -31.92 -50.32 -7.06
N LEU A 665 -33.24 -50.17 -7.23
CA LEU A 665 -34.15 -49.78 -6.14
C LEU A 665 -34.05 -50.74 -4.94
N MET A 666 -33.97 -52.05 -5.16
CA MET A 666 -33.80 -53.04 -4.09
C MET A 666 -32.44 -52.90 -3.40
N ILE A 667 -31.38 -52.63 -4.18
CA ILE A 667 -30.02 -52.46 -3.66
C ILE A 667 -29.94 -51.23 -2.76
N ARG A 668 -30.62 -50.14 -3.14
CA ARG A 668 -30.68 -48.91 -2.34
C ARG A 668 -31.42 -49.11 -1.03
N GLU A 669 -32.46 -49.96 -0.98
CA GLU A 669 -33.18 -50.27 0.26
C GLU A 669 -32.29 -50.95 1.32
N ILE A 670 -31.25 -51.70 0.94
CA ILE A 670 -30.29 -52.31 1.88
C ILE A 670 -29.56 -51.25 2.71
N SER A 671 -29.38 -50.05 2.15
CA SER A 671 -28.68 -48.95 2.80
C SER A 671 -29.56 -48.16 3.77
N LEU A 672 -30.88 -48.42 3.79
CA LEU A 672 -31.81 -47.74 4.68
C LEU A 672 -31.84 -48.43 6.05
N PRO A 673 -31.94 -47.66 7.16
CA PRO A 673 -32.07 -48.25 8.48
C PRO A 673 -33.33 -49.12 8.57
N PHE A 674 -33.20 -50.30 9.19
CA PHE A 674 -34.29 -51.28 9.33
C PHE A 674 -35.52 -50.72 10.05
N ILE A 675 -35.35 -49.65 10.84
CA ILE A 675 -36.42 -48.96 11.55
C ILE A 675 -36.48 -47.53 11.02
N ALA A 676 -37.62 -47.15 10.46
CA ALA A 676 -37.83 -45.79 10.00
C ALA A 676 -37.92 -44.83 11.21
N PRO A 677 -37.50 -43.56 11.09
CA PRO A 677 -37.62 -42.58 12.17
C PRO A 677 -39.07 -42.38 12.66
N GLU A 678 -40.07 -42.68 11.82
CA GLU A 678 -41.51 -42.67 12.15
C GLU A 678 -41.94 -43.86 13.04
N GLU A 679 -41.16 -44.95 13.07
CA GLU A 679 -41.40 -46.15 13.88
C GLU A 679 -40.59 -46.16 15.19
N ALA A 680 -39.83 -45.09 15.46
CA ALA A 680 -39.07 -44.93 16.70
C ALA A 680 -39.99 -44.95 17.95
N GLU A 681 -41.21 -44.45 17.83
CA GLU A 681 -42.22 -44.51 18.90
C GLU A 681 -42.64 -45.94 19.23
N GLN A 682 -42.71 -46.82 18.22
CA GLN A 682 -42.97 -48.24 18.43
C GLN A 682 -41.78 -48.92 19.12
N MET A 683 -40.54 -48.56 18.78
CA MET A 683 -39.34 -49.03 19.53
C MET A 683 -39.44 -48.72 21.03
N THR A 684 -39.81 -47.49 21.40
CA THR A 684 -40.00 -47.12 22.81
C THR A 684 -41.15 -47.88 23.49
N SER A 685 -42.17 -48.32 22.75
CA SER A 685 -43.24 -49.17 23.32
C SER A 685 -42.82 -50.64 23.51
N TRP A 686 -41.73 -51.06 22.87
CA TRP A 686 -41.14 -52.41 23.01
C TRP A 686 -39.95 -52.41 24.00
N GLU A 687 -39.60 -51.26 24.59
CA GLU A 687 -38.59 -51.18 25.66
C GLU A 687 -39.10 -51.85 26.95
N ILE A 688 -38.50 -52.99 27.27
CA ILE A 688 -38.74 -53.71 28.52
C ILE A 688 -38.02 -52.98 29.66
N ARG A 689 -38.75 -52.22 30.48
CA ARG A 689 -38.20 -51.59 31.71
C ARG A 689 -37.86 -52.68 32.76
N PRO A 690 -36.63 -52.73 33.30
CA PRO A 690 -36.26 -53.73 34.31
C PRO A 690 -36.96 -53.41 35.64
N GLN A 691 -37.85 -54.29 36.09
CA GLN A 691 -38.41 -54.22 37.44
C GLN A 691 -37.31 -54.49 38.47
N VAL A 692 -37.09 -53.51 39.34
CA VAL A 692 -36.22 -53.61 40.52
C VAL A 692 -36.76 -54.72 41.43
N SER A 693 -36.15 -55.90 41.35
CA SER A 693 -36.45 -57.03 42.22
C SER A 693 -36.04 -56.70 43.65
N SER A 694 -37.03 -56.39 44.49
CA SER A 694 -36.88 -56.31 45.94
C SER A 694 -36.30 -57.63 46.47
N ALA A 695 -35.13 -57.53 47.09
CA ALA A 695 -34.44 -58.64 47.73
C ALA A 695 -35.31 -59.31 48.81
N GLN A 696 -35.92 -60.45 48.47
CA GLN A 696 -36.34 -61.43 49.46
C GLN A 696 -35.20 -62.41 49.70
N LYS A 697 -34.65 -62.27 50.92
CA LYS A 697 -33.74 -63.19 51.60
C LYS A 697 -34.16 -64.65 51.41
N ILE A 698 -33.18 -65.56 51.32
CA ILE A 698 -32.90 -66.59 52.34
C ILE A 698 -31.52 -67.22 52.06
N LEU A 699 -30.73 -67.32 53.15
CA LEU A 699 -29.40 -67.91 53.36
C LEU A 699 -29.37 -69.45 53.16
N PRO A 700 -28.21 -70.16 53.29
CA PRO A 700 -26.82 -69.71 53.48
C PRO A 700 -25.85 -70.02 52.33
#